data_AF-A0A4Y9IJI7-F1
#
_entry.id   AF-A0A4Y9IJI7-F1
#
_cell.length_a   1.000
_cell.length_b   1.000
_cell.length_c   1.000
_cell.angle_alpha   90.00
_cell.angle_beta   90.00
_cell.angle_gamma   90.00
#
_symmetry.space_group_name_H-M   'P 1'
#
loop_
_entity.id
_entity.type
_entity.pdbx_description
1 polymer ?
#
loop_
_entity_poly.entity_id
_entity_poly.type
_entity_poly.pdbx_seq_one_letter_code
_entity_poly.pdbx_strand_id
1 'polypeptide(L)'
;MKKYIVLKILFLLTLLIHGQNEIENINISSIAPQFISPQVADIIRYDNTPVSLNSGRLDLQIPILNKFIDKDFSFPISLSYNSSGFKPSEPEGNVGLHWSLIMGGTIYREVRGIPDDYDGTVFDRAQYLKVRGFLRLANGYTTNTTSQSLFENPANNINHNYWANFPLLKDTDNIEASSDIYRFSFGNHSGKFIIDFDGSIKSIAYSGGKVKIDISSYFLVENVQSDYNGKSEIRITTDDGYVYCFGGSYSATEYAAFTWDERLTFPSGGTNPSNQNINDLQRHNTISAFYLYKIIAPNGRILRINYKNLVDTTISPDSKRTYHVTPWDLYNFSSQNDNEELQMCYLLRQSKYGYGNSLFETMALNKIALVESVELDDKIVRFFHSHKKNTIYERNSFKDFVFGRKTGAQLDSVCLYLKDNNKLIKIESTNLDYVQIGRRQFLEQIRNSINGKYNFSYNPQGTYVSPLAIDYDHWGYWSGSGTNSSLVINTIFDQELYDFQQGNRRPGTNVESAALLNKITFPTGGYKQFIYEQHECQYALELDLFTQTVSIPTMRSRFGTRKVGGSRIKQIISYDNLGLKQTQDYIYTISPLKDSGTYISSGELMYVPLYTFPFDDIKKPLFGSSSYGFNERPYDTDHIRYKSVLEYNNLKRTHHVVHDETVYKGISPSDDIRKATLNVNTKNVPQTWIINGFGKGQYYGQNGTASIKISEANTNKLIQAYYFYGSTYNNGYTGDPLFGTTTQDRRLNLNANTDYRIEIECYGPADMQSGAYASINITYKTGYEYDTIEPDQYKQTIFTSYGNILETSNPDDYNNDKLYSSDIMINGEWVGKIKDPIIDNLYKSITKKAQDRSRERGMIKEERYYSKDEKLVKNIVYEYRPLDNNIFSNYNVYINTPSSFANTKLGYYSQLNKEYFYQFYLTSQKTKEYRQNSGILEINESYNYDTDGYYVKKKTIVNSNGTTINVDYSYPSNKSDIIYKEMVKANILAPVIEKTITTGNSMQQIITDYQKDPIKTKNLFLPKSVTTKINTDSRVDLVYDLFNSKGNIQQITGLDGISVVYLWSYNCQYPIAEIKNVTYTQIVAVLGQTLIDRVASASIPSDADLLAINALRNNTSALKDIQITTYTYKPLVGMLTSTDPSGITAYYDYDSFGRLKETYIYKDNIVSTANKQTIQKYDYHYQNQ
;
A
#
# COMPACT_ATOMS: atom_id res chain seq x y z
N MET A 1 24.93 -17.78 -50.10
CA MET A 1 24.09 -16.58 -50.36
C MET A 1 22.59 -16.87 -50.46
N LYS A 2 22.13 -17.92 -51.15
CA LYS A 2 20.68 -18.25 -51.24
C LYS A 2 19.98 -18.56 -49.89
N LYS A 3 20.66 -19.16 -48.89
CA LYS A 3 20.09 -19.39 -47.54
C LYS A 3 19.85 -18.11 -46.70
N TYR A 4 20.65 -17.06 -46.91
CA TYR A 4 20.48 -15.77 -46.20
C TYR A 4 19.44 -14.87 -46.86
N ILE A 5 19.15 -15.08 -48.16
CA ILE A 5 18.09 -14.38 -48.88
C ILE A 5 16.72 -14.99 -48.53
N VAL A 6 16.62 -16.31 -48.33
CA VAL A 6 15.38 -16.96 -47.86
C VAL A 6 15.05 -16.60 -46.40
N LEU A 7 16.06 -16.44 -45.52
CA LEU A 7 15.85 -15.96 -44.14
C LEU A 7 15.47 -14.46 -44.09
N LYS A 8 16.02 -13.62 -44.98
CA LYS A 8 15.63 -12.21 -45.12
C LYS A 8 14.24 -12.04 -45.73
N ILE A 9 13.82 -12.91 -46.65
CA ILE A 9 12.47 -12.91 -47.22
C ILE A 9 11.44 -13.43 -46.22
N LEU A 10 11.76 -14.45 -45.39
CA LEU A 10 10.89 -14.86 -44.28
C LEU A 10 10.77 -13.80 -43.17
N PHE A 11 11.85 -13.04 -42.90
CA PHE A 11 11.85 -11.94 -41.92
C PHE A 11 11.20 -10.64 -42.44
N LEU A 12 11.18 -10.42 -43.77
CA LEU A 12 10.40 -9.34 -44.39
C LEU A 12 8.92 -9.72 -44.56
N LEU A 13 8.58 -11.00 -44.75
CA LEU A 13 7.19 -11.46 -44.71
C LEU A 13 6.58 -11.37 -43.31
N THR A 14 7.36 -11.57 -42.24
CA THR A 14 6.86 -11.28 -40.88
C THR A 14 6.67 -9.78 -40.65
N LEU A 15 7.49 -8.90 -41.24
CA LEU A 15 7.32 -7.44 -41.12
C LEU A 15 6.12 -6.87 -41.91
N LEU A 16 5.68 -7.51 -43.00
CA LEU A 16 4.44 -7.14 -43.70
C LEU A 16 3.19 -7.63 -42.95
N ILE A 17 3.29 -8.72 -42.19
CA ILE A 17 2.19 -9.25 -41.36
C ILE A 17 1.96 -8.39 -40.10
N HIS A 18 3.00 -7.75 -39.55
CA HIS A 18 2.84 -6.82 -38.41
C HIS A 18 2.28 -5.44 -38.79
N GLY A 19 2.24 -5.08 -40.08
CA GLY A 19 1.62 -3.85 -40.56
C GLY A 19 0.16 -4.00 -41.00
N GLN A 20 -0.33 -5.24 -41.19
CA GLN A 20 -1.72 -5.54 -41.58
C GLN A 20 -2.54 -6.23 -40.47
N ASN A 21 -1.90 -6.74 -39.40
CA ASN A 21 -2.59 -7.44 -38.30
C ASN A 21 -2.68 -6.63 -36.98
N GLU A 22 -2.69 -5.30 -37.04
CA GLU A 22 -3.35 -4.50 -35.97
C GLU A 22 -4.84 -4.30 -36.32
N ILE A 23 -5.49 -5.38 -36.74
CA ILE A 23 -6.86 -5.62 -36.30
C ILE A 23 -6.63 -6.31 -34.96
N GLU A 24 -6.98 -5.67 -33.84
CA GLU A 24 -7.03 -6.36 -32.55
C GLU A 24 -7.84 -7.64 -32.76
N ASN A 25 -7.16 -8.80 -32.77
CA ASN A 25 -7.85 -10.06 -32.58
C ASN A 25 -8.62 -9.87 -31.28
N ILE A 26 -9.95 -10.02 -31.33
CA ILE A 26 -10.78 -10.05 -30.13
C ILE A 26 -10.11 -11.06 -29.22
N ASN A 27 -9.53 -10.56 -28.13
CA ASN A 27 -8.75 -11.41 -27.25
C ASN A 27 -9.78 -12.18 -26.42
N ILE A 28 -10.27 -13.31 -26.96
CA ILE A 28 -11.28 -14.19 -26.36
C ILE A 28 -10.83 -14.63 -24.95
N SER A 29 -9.51 -14.61 -24.68
CA SER A 29 -8.90 -14.86 -23.36
C SER A 29 -9.28 -13.85 -22.25
N SER A 30 -9.74 -12.65 -22.59
CA SER A 30 -10.22 -11.67 -21.61
C SER A 30 -11.69 -11.87 -21.20
N ILE A 31 -12.40 -12.78 -21.87
CA ILE A 31 -13.86 -12.96 -21.80
C ILE A 31 -14.23 -14.39 -21.34
N ALA A 32 -13.41 -15.39 -21.68
CA ALA A 32 -13.55 -16.74 -21.13
C ALA A 32 -13.12 -16.79 -19.65
N PRO A 33 -13.67 -17.70 -18.82
CA PRO A 33 -13.18 -17.94 -17.47
C PRO A 33 -11.67 -18.19 -17.49
N GLN A 34 -10.91 -17.35 -16.81
CA GLN A 34 -9.45 -17.47 -16.80
C GLN A 34 -9.01 -18.62 -15.90
N PHE A 35 -8.36 -19.62 -16.49
CA PHE A 35 -7.70 -20.71 -15.78
C PHE A 35 -6.28 -20.29 -15.41
N ILE A 36 -6.10 -19.71 -14.22
CA ILE A 36 -4.77 -19.34 -13.72
C ILE A 36 -4.03 -20.61 -13.29
N SER A 37 -2.88 -20.89 -13.89
CA SER A 37 -2.06 -22.03 -13.47
C SER A 37 -1.51 -21.78 -12.05
N PRO A 38 -1.37 -22.83 -11.22
CA PRO A 38 -0.82 -22.71 -9.87
C PRO A 38 0.53 -21.99 -9.79
N GLN A 39 1.34 -22.14 -10.84
CA GLN A 39 2.67 -21.55 -10.96
C GLN A 39 2.62 -20.02 -11.12
N VAL A 40 1.67 -19.51 -11.92
CA VAL A 40 1.43 -18.06 -12.07
C VAL A 40 0.90 -17.48 -10.76
N ALA A 41 0.03 -18.21 -10.06
CA ALA A 41 -0.51 -17.79 -8.77
C ALA A 41 0.54 -17.73 -7.64
N ASP A 42 1.60 -18.53 -7.70
CA ASP A 42 2.70 -18.49 -6.72
C ASP A 42 3.74 -17.39 -7.02
N ILE A 43 4.01 -17.08 -8.29
CA ILE A 43 4.88 -15.97 -8.70
C ILE A 43 4.31 -14.62 -8.22
N ILE A 44 3.00 -14.42 -8.38
CA ILE A 44 2.30 -13.20 -7.95
C ILE A 44 2.41 -12.95 -6.43
N ARG A 45 2.55 -14.01 -5.61
CA ARG A 45 2.50 -13.91 -4.14
C ARG A 45 3.80 -13.43 -3.48
N TYR A 46 4.95 -13.50 -4.14
CA TYR A 46 6.24 -13.29 -3.47
C TYR A 46 7.18 -12.27 -4.13
N ASP A 47 6.86 -11.71 -5.31
CA ASP A 47 7.88 -11.03 -6.12
C ASP A 47 8.02 -9.51 -5.91
N ASN A 48 7.00 -8.76 -5.45
CA ASN A 48 7.10 -7.29 -5.44
C ASN A 48 6.86 -6.65 -4.07
N THR A 49 7.90 -5.98 -3.56
CA THR A 49 7.79 -4.90 -2.55
C THR A 49 8.15 -3.59 -3.25
N PRO A 50 7.23 -2.99 -4.01
CA PRO A 50 7.53 -1.81 -4.82
C PRO A 50 7.90 -0.60 -3.95
N VAL A 51 8.61 0.35 -4.57
CA VAL A 51 8.86 1.68 -4.00
C VAL A 51 8.05 2.68 -4.78
N SER A 52 7.30 3.52 -4.08
CA SER A 52 6.67 4.70 -4.67
C SER A 52 7.75 5.72 -5.01
N LEU A 53 8.32 5.63 -6.22
CA LEU A 53 9.51 6.36 -6.62
C LEU A 53 9.41 7.88 -6.42
N ASN A 54 8.25 8.47 -6.67
CA ASN A 54 8.06 9.92 -6.53
C ASN A 54 8.11 10.41 -5.07
N SER A 55 8.01 9.53 -4.08
CA SER A 55 8.11 9.85 -2.65
C SER A 55 9.25 9.09 -1.95
N GLY A 56 9.76 8.03 -2.59
CA GLY A 56 10.75 7.12 -2.05
C GLY A 56 10.24 6.23 -0.91
N ARG A 57 8.91 6.08 -0.75
CA ARG A 57 8.32 5.21 0.28
C ARG A 57 8.23 3.76 -0.17
N LEU A 58 8.33 2.85 0.78
CA LEU A 58 8.01 1.44 0.58
C LEU A 58 6.50 1.28 0.40
N ASP A 59 6.08 0.61 -0.66
CA ASP A 59 4.69 0.20 -0.89
C ASP A 59 4.57 -1.30 -0.54
N LEU A 60 4.56 -1.56 0.78
CA LEU A 60 4.53 -2.91 1.33
C LEU A 60 3.12 -3.23 1.83
N GLN A 61 2.52 -4.25 1.21
CA GLN A 61 1.24 -4.82 1.61
C GLN A 61 1.39 -6.33 1.82
N ILE A 62 0.93 -6.83 2.96
CA ILE A 62 0.99 -8.25 3.33
C ILE A 62 -0.44 -8.77 3.51
N PRO A 63 -0.94 -9.61 2.61
CA PRO A 63 -2.22 -10.29 2.80
C PRO A 63 -2.23 -11.11 4.09
N ILE A 64 -3.25 -10.92 4.94
CA ILE A 64 -3.42 -11.72 6.16
C ILE A 64 -4.48 -12.81 6.01
N LEU A 65 -5.35 -12.74 5.01
CA LEU A 65 -6.20 -13.84 4.59
C LEU A 65 -6.15 -13.98 3.07
N ASN A 66 -5.72 -15.13 2.58
CA ASN A 66 -5.67 -15.41 1.13
C ASN A 66 -6.90 -16.17 0.65
N LYS A 67 -7.66 -16.77 1.57
CA LYS A 67 -8.83 -17.59 1.26
C LYS A 67 -10.16 -16.84 1.28
N PHE A 68 -10.15 -15.54 1.58
CA PHE A 68 -11.35 -14.71 1.50
C PHE A 68 -11.53 -14.13 0.09
N ILE A 69 -11.83 -15.01 -0.87
CA ILE A 69 -12.06 -14.66 -2.28
C ILE A 69 -13.57 -14.84 -2.58
N ASP A 70 -14.16 -13.89 -3.28
CA ASP A 70 -15.53 -13.95 -3.80
C ASP A 70 -15.57 -13.40 -5.23
N LYS A 71 -16.49 -13.93 -6.05
CA LYS A 71 -16.61 -13.53 -7.45
C LYS A 71 -17.18 -12.12 -7.64
N ASP A 72 -18.05 -11.69 -6.72
CA ASP A 72 -18.74 -10.39 -6.79
C ASP A 72 -18.07 -9.36 -5.86
N PHE A 73 -17.23 -9.78 -4.91
CA PHE A 73 -16.57 -8.86 -3.99
C PHE A 73 -15.05 -9.04 -4.01
N SER A 74 -14.36 -8.04 -4.56
CA SER A 74 -12.92 -7.87 -4.34
C SER A 74 -12.70 -7.15 -3.01
N PHE A 75 -12.33 -7.91 -1.97
CA PHE A 75 -12.19 -7.39 -0.61
C PHE A 75 -10.91 -7.92 0.05
N PRO A 76 -9.72 -7.39 -0.31
CA PRO A 76 -8.47 -7.83 0.29
C PRO A 76 -8.42 -7.45 1.77
N ILE A 77 -7.96 -8.39 2.60
CA ILE A 77 -7.69 -8.17 4.03
C ILE A 77 -6.18 -8.32 4.22
N SER A 78 -5.51 -7.21 4.49
CA SER A 78 -4.06 -7.12 4.44
C SER A 78 -3.52 -6.08 5.41
N LEU A 79 -2.22 -6.12 5.70
CA LEU A 79 -1.52 -5.08 6.45
C LEU A 79 -0.68 -4.25 5.49
N SER A 80 -0.74 -2.93 5.60
CA SER A 80 0.15 -2.00 4.90
C SER A 80 1.13 -1.36 5.85
N TYR A 81 2.36 -1.09 5.39
CA TYR A 81 3.39 -0.44 6.19
C TYR A 81 3.70 0.98 5.69
N ASN A 82 3.74 1.96 6.61
CA ASN A 82 4.13 3.33 6.33
C ASN A 82 5.63 3.54 6.61
N SER A 83 6.41 3.82 5.55
CA SER A 83 7.86 4.02 5.67
C SER A 83 8.30 5.50 5.66
N SER A 84 7.38 6.45 5.90
CA SER A 84 7.64 7.89 5.72
C SER A 84 8.63 8.53 6.70
N GLY A 85 9.00 7.81 7.77
CA GLY A 85 9.79 8.32 8.89
C GLY A 85 9.00 8.39 10.19
N PHE A 86 9.70 8.37 11.32
CA PHE A 86 9.06 8.33 12.64
C PHE A 86 8.60 9.70 13.11
N LYS A 87 7.31 9.81 13.48
CA LYS A 87 6.73 10.99 14.12
C LYS A 87 6.38 10.67 15.57
N PRO A 88 6.96 11.36 16.58
CA PRO A 88 6.69 11.06 17.98
C PRO A 88 5.20 11.11 18.33
N SER A 89 4.46 12.08 17.79
CA SER A 89 3.04 12.31 18.08
C SER A 89 2.08 11.35 17.36
N GLU A 90 2.58 10.47 16.49
CA GLU A 90 1.77 9.44 15.84
C GLU A 90 1.48 8.31 16.83
N PRO A 91 0.20 8.04 17.17
CA PRO A 91 -0.15 6.94 18.06
C PRO A 91 0.06 5.60 17.35
N GLU A 92 0.35 4.53 18.11
CA GLU A 92 0.38 3.19 17.53
C GLU A 92 -1.05 2.75 17.20
N GLY A 93 -1.27 2.16 16.02
CA GLY A 93 -2.56 1.55 15.66
C GLY A 93 -2.85 0.27 16.45
N ASN A 94 -3.89 -0.46 16.05
CA ASN A 94 -4.21 -1.79 16.59
C ASN A 94 -3.32 -2.92 16.03
N VAL A 95 -2.47 -2.63 15.06
CA VAL A 95 -1.54 -3.58 14.43
C VAL A 95 -0.07 -3.16 14.58
N GLY A 96 0.22 -2.30 15.56
CA GLY A 96 1.58 -1.79 15.84
C GLY A 96 1.90 -0.48 15.12
N LEU A 97 2.99 0.17 15.52
CA LEU A 97 3.44 1.44 14.94
C LEU A 97 3.72 1.29 13.42
N HIS A 98 3.31 2.29 12.63
CA HIS A 98 3.44 2.37 11.18
C HIS A 98 2.70 1.29 10.36
N TRP A 99 2.08 0.29 11.00
CA TRP A 99 1.23 -0.68 10.33
C TRP A 99 -0.23 -0.24 10.36
N SER A 100 -0.96 -0.56 9.29
CA SER A 100 -2.40 -0.33 9.21
C SER A 100 -3.08 -1.57 8.62
N LEU A 101 -4.23 -1.93 9.18
CA LEU A 101 -5.08 -2.96 8.61
C LEU A 101 -5.87 -2.36 7.45
N ILE A 102 -5.57 -2.82 6.24
CA ILE A 102 -6.32 -2.47 5.03
C ILE A 102 -7.44 -3.49 4.87
N MET A 103 -8.66 -3.04 5.15
CA MET A 103 -9.90 -3.75 4.86
C MET A 103 -11.04 -2.77 4.58
N GLY A 104 -11.79 -3.02 3.51
CA GLY A 104 -12.95 -2.22 3.12
C GLY A 104 -12.58 -0.83 2.63
N GLY A 105 -12.79 0.17 3.49
CA GLY A 105 -12.48 1.56 3.20
C GLY A 105 -13.09 2.53 4.18
N THR A 106 -12.70 3.80 4.04
CA THR A 106 -13.05 4.86 4.98
C THR A 106 -13.31 6.16 4.24
N ILE A 107 -14.27 6.95 4.75
CA ILE A 107 -14.41 8.37 4.46
C ILE A 107 -13.92 9.11 5.69
N TYR A 108 -12.89 9.94 5.61
CA TYR A 108 -12.46 10.79 6.71
C TYR A 108 -12.72 12.26 6.37
N ARG A 109 -12.95 13.05 7.41
CA ARG A 109 -13.40 14.44 7.28
C ARG A 109 -12.37 15.41 7.80
N GLU A 110 -12.11 16.45 7.02
CA GLU A 110 -11.28 17.58 7.41
C GLU A 110 -12.20 18.77 7.73
N VAL A 111 -12.33 19.11 9.02
CA VAL A 111 -13.31 20.11 9.48
C VAL A 111 -12.87 21.53 9.18
N ARG A 112 -13.50 22.25 8.25
CA ARG A 112 -13.13 23.63 7.88
C ARG A 112 -14.10 24.61 8.54
N GLY A 113 -13.74 25.16 9.69
CA GLY A 113 -14.68 25.97 10.48
C GLY A 113 -15.29 25.13 11.59
N ILE A 114 -16.61 24.96 11.55
CA ILE A 114 -17.36 24.07 12.45
C ILE A 114 -17.70 22.76 11.73
N PRO A 115 -17.99 21.67 12.46
CA PRO A 115 -18.49 20.44 11.85
C PRO A 115 -19.69 20.69 10.90
N ASP A 116 -19.64 20.19 9.67
CA ASP A 116 -20.75 20.31 8.71
C ASP A 116 -22.09 19.84 9.28
N ASP A 117 -22.06 18.80 10.12
CA ASP A 117 -23.20 18.17 10.78
C ASP A 117 -23.65 18.88 12.07
N TYR A 118 -23.06 20.01 12.44
CA TYR A 118 -23.43 20.74 13.65
C TYR A 118 -24.75 21.51 13.49
N ASP A 119 -25.66 21.43 14.46
CA ASP A 119 -26.82 22.34 14.57
C ASP A 119 -27.08 22.62 16.05
N GLY A 120 -26.37 23.61 16.60
CA GLY A 120 -26.33 23.84 18.05
C GLY A 120 -26.34 25.31 18.45
N THR A 121 -26.44 25.55 19.76
CA THR A 121 -26.41 26.90 20.34
C THR A 121 -25.11 27.10 21.10
N VAL A 122 -24.44 28.23 20.86
CA VAL A 122 -23.21 28.64 21.55
C VAL A 122 -23.51 29.80 22.51
N PHE A 123 -22.86 29.82 23.67
CA PHE A 123 -23.00 30.89 24.67
C PHE A 123 -21.80 31.83 24.62
N ASP A 124 -22.03 33.11 24.34
CA ASP A 124 -20.98 34.14 24.39
C ASP A 124 -21.49 35.42 25.07
N ARG A 125 -20.71 35.95 26.02
CA ARG A 125 -20.94 37.17 26.83
C ARG A 125 -22.44 37.46 27.14
N ALA A 126 -23.15 36.44 27.65
CA ALA A 126 -24.57 36.47 28.05
C ALA A 126 -25.62 36.45 26.91
N GLN A 127 -25.26 36.07 25.69
CA GLN A 127 -26.19 35.81 24.57
C GLN A 127 -26.05 34.38 24.03
N TYR A 128 -27.18 33.80 23.61
CA TYR A 128 -27.26 32.50 22.95
C TYR A 128 -27.33 32.69 21.44
N LEU A 129 -26.31 32.24 20.71
CA LEU A 129 -26.28 32.28 19.24
C LEU A 129 -26.49 30.87 18.70
N LYS A 130 -27.53 30.68 17.88
CA LYS A 130 -27.69 29.43 17.12
C LYS A 130 -26.75 29.42 15.92
N VAL A 131 -25.99 28.35 15.74
CA VAL A 131 -24.99 28.17 14.68
C VAL A 131 -25.18 26.83 14.01
N ARG A 132 -25.02 26.78 12.69
CA ARG A 132 -25.23 25.57 11.87
C ARG A 132 -24.08 25.29 10.92
N GLY A 133 -23.74 24.02 10.79
CA GLY A 133 -22.79 23.50 9.82
C GLY A 133 -23.36 23.48 8.41
N PHE A 134 -22.47 23.27 7.43
CA PHE A 134 -22.78 23.35 6.00
C PHE A 134 -23.76 22.26 5.52
N LEU A 135 -23.93 21.14 6.24
CA LEU A 135 -24.90 20.08 5.91
C LEU A 135 -26.34 20.60 5.88
N ARG A 136 -26.61 21.73 6.55
CA ARG A 136 -27.93 22.37 6.52
C ARG A 136 -28.36 22.78 5.10
N LEU A 137 -27.42 23.16 4.23
CA LEU A 137 -27.71 23.51 2.82
C LEU A 137 -28.17 22.28 2.03
N ALA A 138 -27.52 21.13 2.22
CA ALA A 138 -27.93 19.87 1.59
C ALA A 138 -29.33 19.38 2.07
N ASN A 139 -29.78 19.86 3.23
CA ASN A 139 -31.07 19.51 3.84
C ASN A 139 -32.17 20.57 3.60
N GLY A 140 -32.08 21.33 2.51
CA GLY A 140 -33.19 22.16 2.00
C GLY A 140 -33.12 23.65 2.35
N TYR A 141 -31.98 24.14 2.84
CA TYR A 141 -31.72 25.59 2.96
C TYR A 141 -31.04 26.11 1.70
N THR A 142 -31.39 27.33 1.29
CA THR A 142 -30.82 27.98 0.10
C THR A 142 -30.11 29.26 0.47
N THR A 143 -29.02 29.56 -0.22
CA THR A 143 -28.36 30.87 -0.20
C THR A 143 -28.20 31.40 -1.62
N ASN A 144 -28.13 32.72 -1.77
CA ASN A 144 -27.77 33.36 -3.04
C ASN A 144 -26.24 33.44 -3.24
N THR A 145 -25.46 33.10 -2.21
CA THR A 145 -24.01 33.05 -2.28
C THR A 145 -23.55 31.86 -3.12
N THR A 146 -22.58 32.10 -4.00
CA THR A 146 -21.88 31.07 -4.76
C THR A 146 -20.40 31.12 -4.43
N SER A 147 -19.64 30.08 -4.77
CA SER A 147 -18.16 30.11 -4.63
C SER A 147 -17.57 31.33 -5.36
N GLN A 148 -18.10 31.69 -6.52
CA GLN A 148 -17.64 32.86 -7.28
C GLN A 148 -17.98 34.18 -6.56
N SER A 149 -19.23 34.37 -6.14
CA SER A 149 -19.64 35.63 -5.49
C SER A 149 -18.97 35.83 -4.13
N LEU A 150 -18.75 34.76 -3.36
CA LEU A 150 -18.02 34.79 -2.09
C LEU A 150 -16.55 35.16 -2.30
N PHE A 151 -15.92 34.61 -3.34
CA PHE A 151 -14.53 34.90 -3.66
C PHE A 151 -14.33 36.34 -4.14
N GLU A 152 -15.22 36.84 -5.00
CA GLU A 152 -15.14 38.18 -5.59
C GLU A 152 -15.50 39.30 -4.59
N ASN A 153 -16.44 39.04 -3.66
CA ASN A 153 -16.90 40.04 -2.71
C ASN A 153 -17.35 39.40 -1.37
N PRO A 154 -16.41 39.00 -0.51
CA PRO A 154 -16.74 38.34 0.76
C PRO A 154 -17.63 39.20 1.65
N ALA A 155 -17.36 40.50 1.75
CA ALA A 155 -18.08 41.45 2.59
C ALA A 155 -19.59 41.48 2.35
N ASN A 156 -20.02 41.22 1.11
CA ASN A 156 -21.43 41.18 0.75
C ASN A 156 -22.10 39.81 0.96
N ASN A 157 -21.32 38.75 1.16
CA ASN A 157 -21.82 37.37 1.22
C ASN A 157 -21.71 36.74 2.62
N ILE A 158 -20.96 37.34 3.54
CA ILE A 158 -20.82 36.84 4.91
C ILE A 158 -21.23 37.89 5.94
N ASN A 159 -21.90 37.44 6.99
CA ASN A 159 -22.06 38.18 8.24
C ASN A 159 -20.94 37.76 9.20
N HIS A 160 -20.33 38.75 9.85
CA HIS A 160 -19.45 38.48 10.98
C HIS A 160 -20.20 38.84 12.25
N ASN A 161 -20.28 37.88 13.16
CA ASN A 161 -20.68 38.18 14.53
C ASN A 161 -19.39 38.53 15.29
N TYR A 162 -19.32 39.70 15.94
CA TYR A 162 -18.15 40.13 16.74
C TYR A 162 -17.71 39.12 17.81
N TRP A 163 -18.56 38.12 18.08
CA TRP A 163 -18.45 37.17 19.17
C TRP A 163 -18.30 35.71 18.66
N ALA A 164 -18.70 35.40 17.41
CA ALA A 164 -18.40 34.10 16.80
C ALA A 164 -17.00 34.12 16.14
N ASN A 165 -16.13 33.17 16.49
CA ASN A 165 -14.78 33.03 15.93
C ASN A 165 -14.75 32.46 14.48
N PHE A 166 -15.85 32.56 13.72
CA PHE A 166 -15.98 32.04 12.36
C PHE A 166 -17.05 32.81 11.53
N PRO A 167 -16.87 32.90 10.20
CA PRO A 167 -17.79 33.60 9.29
C PRO A 167 -19.09 32.82 9.07
N LEU A 168 -20.20 33.56 8.99
CA LEU A 168 -21.54 33.02 8.72
C LEU A 168 -22.03 33.51 7.37
N LEU A 169 -22.74 32.67 6.62
CA LEU A 169 -23.35 33.08 5.35
C LEU A 169 -24.47 34.09 5.58
N LYS A 170 -24.42 35.17 4.81
CA LYS A 170 -25.47 36.19 4.80
C LYS A 170 -26.77 35.58 4.26
N ASP A 171 -27.90 36.07 4.77
CA ASP A 171 -29.25 35.63 4.38
C ASP A 171 -29.55 34.15 4.70
N THR A 172 -28.73 33.52 5.55
CA THR A 172 -28.98 32.19 6.10
C THR A 172 -29.29 32.26 7.59
N ASP A 173 -29.80 31.16 8.15
CA ASP A 173 -30.01 31.00 9.57
C ASP A 173 -28.69 30.61 10.27
N ASN A 174 -27.71 31.54 10.24
CA ASN A 174 -26.36 31.37 10.81
C ASN A 174 -25.67 30.07 10.38
N ILE A 175 -25.73 29.75 9.09
CA ILE A 175 -24.94 28.66 8.51
C ILE A 175 -23.51 29.16 8.35
N GLU A 176 -22.53 28.32 8.68
CA GLU A 176 -21.12 28.65 8.50
C GLU A 176 -20.73 28.78 7.01
N ALA A 177 -19.64 29.49 6.74
CA ALA A 177 -19.26 29.84 5.37
C ALA A 177 -18.19 28.94 4.73
N SER A 178 -17.86 27.80 5.34
CA SER A 178 -16.87 26.83 4.85
C SER A 178 -17.39 25.40 4.95
N SER A 179 -17.45 24.68 3.83
CA SER A 179 -17.78 23.24 3.88
C SER A 179 -16.56 22.41 4.33
N ASP A 180 -16.82 21.35 5.09
CA ASP A 180 -15.82 20.33 5.41
C ASP A 180 -15.38 19.57 4.15
N ILE A 181 -14.11 19.14 4.13
CA ILE A 181 -13.58 18.30 3.04
C ILE A 181 -13.67 16.83 3.45
N TYR A 182 -14.47 16.06 2.72
CA TYR A 182 -14.56 14.61 2.89
C TYR A 182 -13.64 13.92 1.91
N ARG A 183 -12.79 13.01 2.40
CA ARG A 183 -11.86 12.23 1.60
C ARG A 183 -12.22 10.77 1.73
N PHE A 184 -12.32 10.06 0.61
CA PHE A 184 -12.65 8.64 0.59
C PHE A 184 -11.52 7.80 0.01
N SER A 185 -11.35 6.60 0.55
CA SER A 185 -10.50 5.55 0.00
C SER A 185 -11.11 4.19 0.34
N PHE A 186 -11.49 3.43 -0.68
CA PHE A 186 -12.13 2.11 -0.55
C PHE A 186 -11.92 1.29 -1.81
N GLY A 187 -11.64 0.00 -1.69
CA GLY A 187 -11.31 -0.84 -2.85
C GLY A 187 -10.25 -0.18 -3.74
N ASN A 188 -10.55 0.01 -5.03
CA ASN A 188 -9.69 0.72 -5.98
C ASN A 188 -10.05 2.21 -6.15
N HIS A 189 -11.00 2.72 -5.38
CA HIS A 189 -11.53 4.07 -5.48
C HIS A 189 -10.95 4.97 -4.39
N SER A 190 -10.54 6.17 -4.78
CA SER A 190 -10.12 7.21 -3.85
C SER A 190 -10.53 8.57 -4.40
N GLY A 191 -10.69 9.57 -3.55
CA GLY A 191 -11.19 10.86 -3.99
C GLY A 191 -11.55 11.80 -2.85
N LYS A 192 -12.24 12.87 -3.19
CA LYS A 192 -12.82 13.80 -2.21
C LYS A 192 -14.17 14.34 -2.68
N PHE A 193 -14.93 14.86 -1.74
CA PHE A 193 -16.13 15.63 -1.99
C PHE A 193 -16.39 16.66 -0.89
N ILE A 194 -17.26 17.61 -1.20
CA ILE A 194 -17.75 18.66 -0.31
C ILE A 194 -19.22 18.94 -0.62
N ILE A 195 -19.87 19.66 0.29
CA ILE A 195 -21.20 20.22 0.07
C ILE A 195 -20.99 21.59 -0.56
N ASP A 196 -21.64 21.85 -1.69
CA ASP A 196 -21.56 23.14 -2.39
C ASP A 196 -22.62 24.13 -1.85
N PHE A 197 -22.49 25.40 -2.18
CA PHE A 197 -23.34 26.48 -1.66
C PHE A 197 -24.83 26.32 -2.06
N ASP A 198 -25.11 25.58 -3.14
CA ASP A 198 -26.47 25.23 -3.56
C ASP A 198 -27.00 23.94 -2.88
N GLY A 199 -26.24 23.36 -1.97
CA GLY A 199 -26.54 22.10 -1.27
C GLY A 199 -26.21 20.84 -2.09
N SER A 200 -25.73 20.96 -3.33
CA SER A 200 -25.31 19.82 -4.14
C SER A 200 -23.97 19.25 -3.67
N ILE A 201 -23.65 18.03 -4.09
CA ILE A 201 -22.34 17.42 -3.80
C ILE A 201 -21.38 17.63 -4.95
N LYS A 202 -20.28 18.32 -4.66
CA LYS A 202 -19.16 18.46 -5.57
C LYS A 202 -18.10 17.41 -5.24
N SER A 203 -17.82 16.52 -6.19
CA SER A 203 -16.93 15.36 -5.96
C SER A 203 -15.93 15.13 -7.10
N ILE A 204 -14.79 14.55 -6.75
CA ILE A 204 -13.79 14.07 -7.70
C ILE A 204 -13.21 12.73 -7.23
N ALA A 205 -13.15 11.75 -8.14
CA ALA A 205 -12.44 10.50 -7.91
C ALA A 205 -11.03 10.56 -8.51
N TYR A 206 -10.03 10.21 -7.72
CA TYR A 206 -8.62 10.12 -8.12
C TYR A 206 -8.28 8.77 -8.75
N SER A 207 -9.01 7.73 -8.38
CA SER A 207 -8.84 6.36 -8.89
C SER A 207 -10.18 5.64 -8.92
N GLY A 208 -10.26 4.56 -9.73
CA GLY A 208 -11.42 3.67 -9.76
C GLY A 208 -12.62 4.18 -10.56
N GLY A 209 -12.47 5.16 -11.46
CA GLY A 209 -13.58 5.63 -12.30
C GLY A 209 -14.52 6.61 -11.58
N LYS A 210 -15.65 6.92 -12.22
CA LYS A 210 -16.59 7.96 -11.76
C LYS A 210 -17.38 7.48 -10.54
N VAL A 211 -17.60 8.38 -9.59
CA VAL A 211 -18.41 8.12 -8.39
C VAL A 211 -19.62 9.03 -8.32
N LYS A 212 -20.71 8.52 -7.73
CA LYS A 212 -21.89 9.29 -7.32
C LYS A 212 -22.04 9.21 -5.81
N ILE A 213 -22.19 10.35 -5.16
CA ILE A 213 -22.24 10.45 -3.70
C ILE A 213 -23.64 10.84 -3.26
N ASP A 214 -24.16 10.13 -2.27
CA ASP A 214 -25.48 10.34 -1.68
C ASP A 214 -25.32 10.49 -0.16
N ILE A 215 -25.69 11.67 0.32
CA ILE A 215 -25.68 12.06 1.74
C ILE A 215 -27.10 12.24 2.30
N SER A 216 -28.14 11.77 1.61
CA SER A 216 -29.55 11.91 2.07
C SER A 216 -29.85 11.21 3.40
N SER A 217 -28.97 10.30 3.81
CA SER A 217 -29.02 9.61 5.12
C SER A 217 -27.98 10.15 6.11
N TYR A 218 -27.37 11.31 5.84
CA TYR A 218 -26.46 12.00 6.76
C TYR A 218 -27.24 13.04 7.56
N PHE A 219 -27.32 12.85 8.88
CA PHE A 219 -28.16 13.66 9.76
C PHE A 219 -27.38 14.78 10.44
N LEU A 220 -28.07 15.89 10.71
CA LEU A 220 -27.60 16.94 11.60
C LEU A 220 -27.62 16.45 13.05
N VAL A 221 -26.65 16.91 13.83
CA VAL A 221 -26.55 16.68 15.26
C VAL A 221 -27.17 17.88 15.96
N GLU A 222 -28.43 17.75 16.39
CA GLU A 222 -29.24 18.85 16.94
C GLU A 222 -29.22 18.90 18.48
N ASN A 223 -29.10 17.75 19.18
CA ASN A 223 -28.98 17.64 20.64
C ASN A 223 -28.52 16.23 21.06
N VAL A 224 -27.77 16.09 22.16
CA VAL A 224 -27.29 14.78 22.69
C VAL A 224 -28.44 13.80 23.04
N GLN A 225 -29.66 14.32 23.26
CA GLN A 225 -30.81 13.57 23.79
C GLN A 225 -31.72 12.91 22.73
N SER A 226 -31.76 13.38 21.47
CA SER A 226 -32.79 12.97 20.49
C SER A 226 -32.30 12.01 19.40
N ASP A 227 -30.99 11.89 19.20
CA ASP A 227 -30.44 11.45 17.90
C ASP A 227 -30.11 9.95 17.81
N TYR A 228 -30.46 9.14 18.82
CA TYR A 228 -30.20 7.68 18.85
C TYR A 228 -30.80 6.89 17.68
N ASN A 229 -31.77 7.46 16.97
CA ASN A 229 -32.41 6.82 15.83
C ASN A 229 -31.83 7.27 14.47
N GLY A 230 -30.99 8.30 14.44
CA GLY A 230 -30.36 8.82 13.22
C GLY A 230 -29.13 8.00 12.84
N LYS A 231 -29.21 7.25 11.73
CA LYS A 231 -28.07 6.51 11.17
C LYS A 231 -27.31 7.41 10.20
N SER A 232 -26.31 8.19 10.65
CA SER A 232 -25.49 9.02 9.74
C SER A 232 -24.71 8.16 8.75
N GLU A 233 -25.24 8.05 7.54
CA GLU A 233 -24.74 7.19 6.46
C GLU A 233 -24.43 8.01 5.22
N ILE A 234 -23.26 7.73 4.63
CA ILE A 234 -22.86 8.24 3.31
C ILE A 234 -22.78 7.06 2.36
N ARG A 235 -23.38 7.17 1.18
CA ARG A 235 -23.33 6.15 0.13
C ARG A 235 -22.54 6.64 -1.07
N ILE A 236 -21.66 5.80 -1.57
CA ILE A 236 -20.91 6.04 -2.81
C ILE A 236 -21.29 4.94 -3.80
N THR A 237 -21.83 5.33 -4.95
CA THR A 237 -22.12 4.43 -6.07
C THR A 237 -21.02 4.59 -7.12
N THR A 238 -20.37 3.49 -7.49
CA THR A 238 -19.29 3.44 -8.49
C THR A 238 -19.85 3.19 -9.88
N ASP A 239 -19.08 3.51 -10.92
CA ASP A 239 -19.51 3.44 -12.32
C ASP A 239 -19.62 2.04 -12.93
N ASP A 240 -19.40 1.01 -12.11
CA ASP A 240 -19.72 -0.40 -12.34
C ASP A 240 -20.98 -0.87 -11.57
N GLY A 241 -21.67 0.05 -10.87
CA GLY A 241 -22.96 -0.17 -10.22
C GLY A 241 -22.90 -0.68 -8.77
N TYR A 242 -21.72 -0.82 -8.16
CA TYR A 242 -21.62 -1.17 -6.74
C TYR A 242 -21.99 0.02 -5.85
N VAL A 243 -22.63 -0.26 -4.71
CA VAL A 243 -22.97 0.75 -3.69
C VAL A 243 -22.22 0.46 -2.40
N TYR A 244 -21.35 1.38 -2.01
CA TYR A 244 -20.55 1.34 -0.79
C TYR A 244 -21.19 2.25 0.27
N CYS A 245 -21.50 1.71 1.44
CA CYS A 245 -22.19 2.43 2.51
C CYS A 245 -21.29 2.58 3.73
N PHE A 246 -21.08 3.83 4.16
CA PHE A 246 -20.15 4.20 5.23
C PHE A 246 -20.90 4.74 6.44
N GLY A 247 -20.43 4.40 7.65
CA GLY A 247 -21.05 4.82 8.91
C GLY A 247 -22.33 4.08 9.22
N GLY A 248 -23.44 4.80 9.37
CA GLY A 248 -24.77 4.26 9.66
C GLY A 248 -24.96 3.74 11.09
N SER A 249 -23.93 3.79 11.93
CA SER A 249 -23.98 3.44 13.36
C SER A 249 -22.79 4.05 14.09
N TYR A 250 -22.93 4.25 15.41
CA TYR A 250 -21.84 4.70 16.27
C TYR A 250 -20.60 3.78 16.20
N SER A 251 -20.78 2.46 16.11
CA SER A 251 -19.66 1.52 16.08
C SER A 251 -18.82 1.63 14.80
N ALA A 252 -19.44 1.99 13.66
CA ALA A 252 -18.81 2.16 12.35
C ALA A 252 -18.35 3.61 12.06
N THR A 253 -18.27 4.48 13.06
CA THR A 253 -17.72 5.84 12.93
C THR A 253 -16.60 6.10 13.93
N GLU A 254 -15.72 7.03 13.62
CA GLU A 254 -14.76 7.59 14.57
C GLU A 254 -15.21 8.94 15.06
N TYR A 255 -14.93 9.20 16.34
CA TYR A 255 -15.24 10.46 16.98
C TYR A 255 -14.00 11.05 17.63
N ALA A 256 -13.71 12.31 17.33
CA ALA A 256 -12.67 13.08 18.01
C ALA A 256 -13.30 13.94 19.10
N ALA A 257 -12.80 13.83 20.34
CA ALA A 257 -13.52 14.35 21.50
C ALA A 257 -13.26 15.82 21.87
N PHE A 258 -12.41 16.59 21.17
CA PHE A 258 -12.07 17.97 21.61
C PHE A 258 -11.52 18.95 20.54
N THR A 259 -11.77 18.76 19.25
CA THR A 259 -10.95 19.46 18.23
C THR A 259 -11.39 20.86 17.81
N TRP A 260 -12.56 21.36 18.21
CA TRP A 260 -13.09 22.66 17.75
C TRP A 260 -13.72 23.54 18.84
N ASP A 261 -14.24 22.96 19.94
CA ASP A 261 -14.97 23.65 21.02
C ASP A 261 -14.11 24.62 21.86
N GLU A 262 -12.78 24.47 21.88
CA GLU A 262 -11.90 25.49 22.52
C GLU A 262 -12.01 26.88 21.85
N ARG A 263 -12.57 26.95 20.64
CA ARG A 263 -12.88 28.22 19.95
C ARG A 263 -14.15 28.91 20.45
N LEU A 264 -14.90 28.31 21.38
CA LEU A 264 -16.25 28.78 21.76
C LEU A 264 -16.43 29.16 23.25
N THR A 265 -15.47 28.88 24.14
CA THR A 265 -15.75 28.87 25.60
C THR A 265 -14.72 29.54 26.51
N PHE A 266 -14.19 30.72 26.16
CA PHE A 266 -13.53 31.58 27.17
C PHE A 266 -14.36 32.84 27.46
N PRO A 267 -15.08 32.91 28.60
CA PRO A 267 -15.59 34.17 29.09
C PRO A 267 -14.41 35.06 29.45
N SER A 268 -14.19 36.08 28.63
CA SER A 268 -13.24 37.14 28.90
C SER A 268 -13.60 37.86 30.20
N GLY A 269 -12.71 37.82 31.19
CA GLY A 269 -12.84 38.58 32.42
C GLY A 269 -13.34 37.72 33.59
N GLY A 270 -12.49 37.55 34.59
CA GLY A 270 -12.75 36.72 35.76
C GLY A 270 -14.06 37.06 36.45
N THR A 271 -15.03 36.17 36.34
CA THR A 271 -15.75 35.63 37.48
C THR A 271 -16.03 34.17 37.15
N ASN A 272 -15.63 33.27 38.05
CA ASN A 272 -16.02 31.87 38.00
C ASN A 272 -17.56 31.84 37.87
N PRO A 273 -18.18 31.16 36.88
CA PRO A 273 -19.63 31.08 36.76
C PRO A 273 -20.14 30.10 37.83
N SER A 274 -19.97 30.46 39.09
CA SER A 274 -20.35 29.65 40.24
C SER A 274 -21.85 29.65 40.49
N ASN A 275 -22.69 30.15 39.57
CA ASN A 275 -24.14 30.28 39.80
C ASN A 275 -25.07 30.12 38.57
N GLN A 276 -24.59 29.67 37.40
CA GLN A 276 -25.50 29.38 36.26
C GLN A 276 -25.20 28.00 35.69
N ASN A 277 -26.24 27.23 35.36
CA ASN A 277 -26.17 25.86 34.85
C ASN A 277 -25.24 25.75 33.62
N ILE A 278 -23.98 25.36 33.85
CA ILE A 278 -23.01 24.98 32.80
C ILE A 278 -23.50 23.77 31.98
N ASN A 279 -24.56 23.09 32.42
CA ASN A 279 -25.19 21.96 31.75
C ASN A 279 -25.80 22.28 30.37
N ASP A 280 -25.97 23.56 30.00
CA ASP A 280 -26.55 23.97 28.70
C ASP A 280 -25.51 24.24 27.60
N LEU A 281 -24.21 24.27 27.93
CA LEU A 281 -23.12 24.37 26.94
C LEU A 281 -22.74 22.96 26.46
N GLN A 282 -23.57 22.40 25.57
CA GLN A 282 -23.41 21.04 25.06
C GLN A 282 -22.15 20.94 24.18
N ARG A 283 -21.12 20.26 24.67
CA ARG A 283 -19.95 19.88 23.85
C ARG A 283 -20.32 18.68 22.99
N HIS A 284 -20.01 18.71 21.70
CA HIS A 284 -20.32 17.61 20.78
C HIS A 284 -19.05 16.95 20.25
N ASN A 285 -19.06 15.61 20.28
CA ASN A 285 -18.08 14.80 19.59
C ASN A 285 -18.25 14.98 18.07
N THR A 286 -17.13 15.15 17.38
CA THR A 286 -17.12 15.34 15.91
C THR A 286 -16.88 14.01 15.24
N ILE A 287 -17.73 13.63 14.26
CA ILE A 287 -17.41 12.47 13.41
C ILE A 287 -16.17 12.80 12.58
N SER A 288 -15.05 12.16 12.88
CA SER A 288 -13.80 12.34 12.14
C SER A 288 -13.69 11.38 10.95
N ALA A 289 -14.36 10.23 11.02
CA ALA A 289 -14.40 9.26 9.93
C ALA A 289 -15.64 8.35 9.95
N PHE A 290 -16.05 7.92 8.76
CA PHE A 290 -17.11 6.95 8.49
C PHE A 290 -16.47 5.71 7.85
N TYR A 291 -16.62 4.56 8.50
CA TYR A 291 -16.06 3.30 8.02
C TYR A 291 -17.06 2.54 7.17
N LEU A 292 -16.58 1.87 6.13
CA LEU A 292 -17.41 1.03 5.27
C LEU A 292 -18.04 -0.09 6.10
N TYR A 293 -19.37 -0.20 6.10
CA TYR A 293 -20.06 -1.25 6.85
C TYR A 293 -20.87 -2.19 5.94
N LYS A 294 -21.06 -1.84 4.67
CA LYS A 294 -21.89 -2.59 3.73
C LYS A 294 -21.52 -2.29 2.28
N ILE A 295 -21.38 -3.33 1.46
CA ILE A 295 -21.25 -3.25 0.00
C ILE A 295 -22.44 -3.97 -0.62
N ILE A 296 -23.10 -3.33 -1.58
CA ILE A 296 -24.18 -3.93 -2.37
C ILE A 296 -23.67 -4.09 -3.80
N ALA A 297 -23.61 -5.32 -4.29
CA ALA A 297 -23.25 -5.61 -5.67
C ALA A 297 -24.41 -5.32 -6.64
N PRO A 298 -24.17 -5.11 -7.95
CA PRO A 298 -25.22 -4.91 -8.94
C PRO A 298 -26.27 -6.03 -8.98
N ASN A 299 -25.91 -7.24 -8.57
CA ASN A 299 -26.81 -8.39 -8.46
C ASN A 299 -27.63 -8.44 -7.16
N GLY A 300 -27.50 -7.44 -6.29
CA GLY A 300 -28.18 -7.33 -5.00
C GLY A 300 -27.56 -8.17 -3.87
N ARG A 301 -26.48 -8.93 -4.10
CA ARG A 301 -25.71 -9.55 -3.00
C ARG A 301 -25.11 -8.48 -2.11
N ILE A 302 -24.95 -8.84 -0.84
CA ILE A 302 -24.47 -7.91 0.19
C ILE A 302 -23.27 -8.52 0.89
N LEU A 303 -22.19 -7.75 0.99
CA LEU A 303 -21.11 -7.98 1.96
C LEU A 303 -21.33 -7.03 3.14
N ARG A 304 -21.30 -7.56 4.37
CA ARG A 304 -21.48 -6.77 5.60
C ARG A 304 -20.21 -6.75 6.42
N ILE A 305 -19.92 -5.62 7.03
CA ILE A 305 -18.80 -5.44 7.97
C ILE A 305 -19.42 -4.96 9.28
N ASN A 306 -19.24 -5.75 10.32
CA ASN A 306 -19.74 -5.45 11.65
C ASN A 306 -18.59 -4.91 12.50
N TYR A 307 -18.88 -3.86 13.26
CA TYR A 307 -17.95 -3.22 14.18
C TYR A 307 -18.40 -3.45 15.61
N LYS A 308 -17.44 -3.70 16.52
CA LYS A 308 -17.70 -4.00 17.92
C LYS A 308 -18.54 -2.89 18.54
N ASN A 309 -19.74 -3.22 18.99
CA ASN A 309 -20.61 -2.30 19.70
C ASN A 309 -20.54 -2.58 21.19
N LEU A 310 -19.83 -1.71 21.92
CA LEU A 310 -19.63 -1.82 23.36
C LEU A 310 -20.57 -0.93 24.18
N VAL A 311 -21.54 -0.30 23.50
CA VAL A 311 -22.60 0.47 24.12
C VAL A 311 -23.63 -0.50 24.72
N ASP A 312 -23.80 -0.46 26.04
CA ASP A 312 -24.74 -1.32 26.76
C ASP A 312 -26.20 -0.94 26.40
N THR A 313 -26.90 -1.88 25.79
CA THR A 313 -28.30 -1.70 25.33
C THR A 313 -29.34 -1.91 26.42
N THR A 314 -28.93 -2.40 27.60
CA THR A 314 -29.83 -2.69 28.73
C THR A 314 -30.09 -1.47 29.62
N ILE A 315 -29.36 -0.37 29.39
CA ILE A 315 -29.48 0.89 30.12
C ILE A 315 -30.66 1.71 29.56
N SER A 316 -31.53 2.23 30.46
CA SER A 316 -32.80 2.94 30.16
C SER A 316 -32.63 4.05 29.10
N PRO A 317 -33.64 4.32 28.25
CA PRO A 317 -33.65 5.43 27.28
C PRO A 317 -33.23 6.79 27.85
N ASP A 318 -33.58 7.11 29.10
CA ASP A 318 -33.19 8.37 29.75
C ASP A 318 -31.71 8.42 30.14
N SER A 319 -31.10 7.26 30.34
CA SER A 319 -29.65 7.07 30.55
C SER A 319 -28.88 6.79 29.25
N LYS A 320 -29.56 6.72 28.09
CA LYS A 320 -28.89 6.74 26.77
C LYS A 320 -28.29 8.11 26.45
N ARG A 321 -28.49 9.13 27.29
CA ARG A 321 -27.85 10.46 27.17
C ARG A 321 -26.32 10.46 27.02
N THR A 322 -25.63 9.34 27.23
CA THR A 322 -24.18 9.32 27.51
C THR A 322 -23.27 8.68 26.46
N TYR A 323 -23.68 8.17 25.30
CA TYR A 323 -22.68 7.63 24.34
C TYR A 323 -22.08 8.66 23.36
N HIS A 324 -22.57 9.91 23.39
CA HIS A 324 -21.76 11.10 23.05
C HIS A 324 -21.19 11.69 24.34
N VAL A 325 -20.44 10.87 25.06
CA VAL A 325 -19.74 11.24 26.29
C VAL A 325 -18.73 12.32 25.93
N THR A 326 -18.90 13.51 26.50
CA THR A 326 -17.76 14.41 26.64
C THR A 326 -16.68 13.64 27.42
N PRO A 327 -15.39 13.95 27.26
CA PRO A 327 -14.37 13.25 28.04
C PRO A 327 -14.53 13.38 29.57
N TRP A 328 -15.32 14.36 30.03
CA TRP A 328 -15.76 14.47 31.42
C TRP A 328 -16.79 13.39 31.81
N ASP A 329 -17.73 13.07 30.93
CA ASP A 329 -18.68 11.99 31.15
C ASP A 329 -17.99 10.63 31.09
N LEU A 330 -16.99 10.43 30.21
CA LEU A 330 -16.17 9.21 30.15
C LEU A 330 -15.35 9.01 31.43
N TYR A 331 -14.81 10.10 31.97
CA TYR A 331 -14.16 10.11 33.27
C TYR A 331 -15.10 9.65 34.39
N ASN A 332 -16.31 10.21 34.46
CA ASN A 332 -17.31 9.80 35.44
C ASN A 332 -17.76 8.34 35.24
N PHE A 333 -17.91 7.90 33.99
CA PHE A 333 -18.30 6.52 33.67
C PHE A 333 -17.21 5.52 34.05
N SER A 334 -15.93 5.84 33.80
CA SER A 334 -14.79 4.99 34.11
C SER A 334 -14.39 4.97 35.59
N SER A 335 -14.68 6.05 36.32
CA SER A 335 -14.47 6.11 37.76
C SER A 335 -15.58 5.39 38.54
N GLN A 336 -16.74 5.18 37.92
CA GLN A 336 -17.86 4.45 38.51
C GLN A 336 -18.01 3.00 38.02
N ASN A 337 -17.47 2.64 36.85
CA ASN A 337 -17.52 1.29 36.28
C ASN A 337 -16.17 0.89 35.66
N ASP A 338 -15.60 -0.23 36.14
CA ASP A 338 -14.41 -0.90 35.58
C ASP A 338 -14.70 -1.59 34.21
N ASN A 339 -15.40 -0.93 33.28
CA ASN A 339 -15.67 -1.51 31.97
C ASN A 339 -14.42 -1.43 31.09
N GLU A 340 -13.51 -2.39 31.29
CA GLU A 340 -12.25 -2.50 30.58
C GLU A 340 -12.46 -2.56 29.06
N GLU A 341 -13.50 -3.26 28.59
CA GLU A 341 -13.73 -3.41 27.15
C GLU A 341 -13.95 -2.08 26.42
N LEU A 342 -14.69 -1.13 27.02
CA LEU A 342 -14.93 0.19 26.42
C LEU A 342 -13.63 0.95 26.15
N GLN A 343 -12.61 0.80 27.00
CA GLN A 343 -11.33 1.50 26.85
C GLN A 343 -10.55 1.06 25.62
N MET A 344 -10.78 -0.15 25.08
CA MET A 344 -10.14 -0.62 23.85
C MET A 344 -10.52 0.21 22.62
N CYS A 345 -11.72 0.80 22.62
CA CYS A 345 -12.23 1.60 21.51
C CYS A 345 -11.71 3.04 21.51
N TYR A 346 -10.83 3.44 22.42
CA TYR A 346 -10.31 4.80 22.47
C TYR A 346 -8.79 4.82 22.29
N LEU A 347 -8.29 5.80 21.55
CA LEU A 347 -6.87 6.14 21.47
C LEU A 347 -6.64 7.49 22.10
N LEU A 348 -5.58 7.58 22.90
CA LEU A 348 -5.13 8.81 23.52
C LEU A 348 -4.27 9.59 22.52
N ARG A 349 -4.66 10.83 22.26
CA ARG A 349 -3.91 11.77 21.43
C ARG A 349 -3.57 12.99 22.26
N GLN A 350 -2.33 13.45 22.21
CA GLN A 350 -1.97 14.70 22.89
C GLN A 350 -2.50 15.91 22.11
N SER A 351 -3.02 16.88 22.86
CA SER A 351 -3.17 18.27 22.43
C SER A 351 -2.31 19.13 23.37
N LYS A 352 -1.69 20.21 22.91
CA LYS A 352 -0.89 21.08 23.80
C LYS A 352 -1.42 22.50 23.69
N TYR A 353 -1.65 23.13 24.83
CA TYR A 353 -2.10 24.51 24.96
C TYR A 353 -1.24 25.23 26.00
N GLY A 354 -0.96 26.52 25.81
CA GLY A 354 -0.20 27.33 26.77
C GLY A 354 -0.91 28.65 27.02
N TYR A 355 -0.92 29.11 28.28
CA TYR A 355 -1.37 30.45 28.66
C TYR A 355 -0.26 31.14 29.45
N GLY A 356 0.29 32.23 28.92
CA GLY A 356 1.43 32.92 29.53
C GLY A 356 2.67 32.04 29.66
N ASN A 357 3.31 32.02 30.83
CA ASN A 357 4.53 31.24 31.11
C ASN A 357 4.24 29.76 31.46
N SER A 358 3.00 29.28 31.37
CA SER A 358 2.59 27.94 31.79
C SER A 358 2.11 27.10 30.60
N LEU A 359 2.75 25.94 30.40
CA LEU A 359 2.35 24.91 29.44
C LEU A 359 1.30 24.00 30.11
N PHE A 360 0.14 23.84 29.49
CA PHE A 360 -0.87 22.86 29.85
C PHE A 360 -0.87 21.71 28.83
N GLU A 361 -0.67 20.49 29.31
CA GLU A 361 -0.85 19.30 28.48
C GLU A 361 -2.34 18.94 28.45
N THR A 362 -3.00 19.08 27.29
CA THR A 362 -4.37 18.59 27.10
C THR A 362 -4.33 17.24 26.36
N MET A 363 -5.35 16.41 26.55
CA MET A 363 -5.40 15.12 25.86
C MET A 363 -6.78 14.98 25.22
N ALA A 364 -6.80 14.56 23.96
CA ALA A 364 -8.00 14.18 23.26
C ALA A 364 -8.11 12.65 23.25
N LEU A 365 -9.32 12.16 23.48
CA LEU A 365 -9.65 10.76 23.26
C LEU A 365 -10.33 10.66 21.91
N ASN A 366 -9.86 9.74 21.07
CA ASN A 366 -10.49 9.44 19.80
C ASN A 366 -11.11 8.06 19.89
N LYS A 367 -12.42 7.97 19.70
CA LYS A 367 -13.10 6.69 19.55
C LYS A 367 -12.74 6.12 18.17
N ILE A 368 -12.15 4.93 18.14
CA ILE A 368 -11.80 4.18 16.92
C ILE A 368 -12.88 3.16 16.54
N ALA A 369 -12.99 2.83 15.26
CA ALA A 369 -13.88 1.76 14.78
C ALA A 369 -13.14 0.41 14.79
N LEU A 370 -13.51 -0.49 15.72
CA LEU A 370 -12.94 -1.83 15.81
C LEU A 370 -13.80 -2.83 15.04
N VAL A 371 -13.25 -3.42 13.97
CA VAL A 371 -13.94 -4.49 13.23
C VAL A 371 -14.16 -5.70 14.12
N GLU A 372 -15.33 -6.30 14.02
CA GLU A 372 -15.67 -7.56 14.69
C GLU A 372 -15.75 -8.71 13.68
N SER A 373 -16.44 -8.48 12.56
CA SER A 373 -16.59 -9.49 11.51
C SER A 373 -16.84 -8.91 10.12
N VAL A 374 -16.50 -9.70 9.11
CA VAL A 374 -16.91 -9.49 7.71
C VAL A 374 -17.72 -10.69 7.27
N GLU A 375 -18.92 -10.48 6.75
CA GLU A 375 -19.90 -11.51 6.46
C GLU A 375 -20.35 -11.51 5.00
N LEU A 376 -20.37 -12.73 4.45
CA LEU A 376 -20.99 -13.09 3.19
C LEU A 376 -22.03 -14.20 3.43
N ASP A 377 -22.70 -14.58 2.34
CA ASP A 377 -23.70 -15.65 2.33
C ASP A 377 -23.14 -16.98 2.90
N ASP A 378 -21.92 -17.36 2.50
CA ASP A 378 -21.29 -18.65 2.81
C ASP A 378 -20.03 -18.55 3.69
N LYS A 379 -19.56 -17.33 3.99
CA LYS A 379 -18.30 -17.07 4.72
C LYS A 379 -18.49 -16.05 5.84
N ILE A 380 -17.68 -16.19 6.88
CA ILE A 380 -17.51 -15.15 7.90
C ILE A 380 -16.03 -15.06 8.29
N VAL A 381 -15.51 -13.83 8.31
CA VAL A 381 -14.22 -13.50 8.91
C VAL A 381 -14.49 -12.91 10.28
N ARG A 382 -13.77 -13.36 11.31
CA ARG A 382 -13.83 -12.82 12.67
C ARG A 382 -12.49 -12.22 13.07
N PHE A 383 -12.53 -11.06 13.70
CA PHE A 383 -11.37 -10.33 14.20
C PHE A 383 -11.38 -10.33 15.73
N PHE A 384 -10.30 -10.79 16.32
CA PHE A 384 -10.16 -10.92 17.77
C PHE A 384 -9.17 -9.88 18.27
N HIS A 385 -9.62 -9.08 19.23
CA HIS A 385 -8.88 -7.96 19.78
C HIS A 385 -8.70 -8.12 21.29
N SER A 386 -7.54 -7.70 21.80
CA SER A 386 -7.26 -7.56 23.23
C SER A 386 -6.76 -6.15 23.55
N HIS A 387 -6.56 -5.87 24.82
CA HIS A 387 -5.84 -4.69 25.27
C HIS A 387 -4.37 -4.72 24.83
N LYS A 388 -3.83 -3.54 24.54
CA LYS A 388 -2.37 -3.36 24.41
C LYS A 388 -1.68 -3.67 25.73
N LYS A 389 -0.59 -4.44 25.68
CA LYS A 389 0.21 -4.78 26.86
C LYS A 389 1.13 -3.59 27.23
N ASN A 390 0.90 -2.95 28.39
CA ASN A 390 1.76 -1.95 29.05
C ASN A 390 2.01 -0.60 28.33
N THR A 391 1.04 0.30 28.31
CA THR A 391 1.24 1.75 28.10
C THR A 391 1.43 2.47 29.45
N ILE A 392 2.63 2.35 30.04
CA ILE A 392 2.96 3.13 31.25
C ILE A 392 3.28 4.58 30.83
N TYR A 393 2.30 5.46 30.89
CA TYR A 393 2.54 6.91 30.86
C TYR A 393 2.96 7.35 32.27
N GLU A 394 4.19 7.87 32.39
CA GLU A 394 4.74 8.32 33.67
C GLU A 394 3.93 9.49 34.24
N ARG A 395 3.75 9.42 35.55
CA ARG A 395 2.99 10.34 36.39
C ARG A 395 3.76 11.65 36.49
N ASN A 396 3.22 12.77 36.00
CA ASN A 396 3.40 14.11 36.58
C ASN A 396 2.38 15.12 36.02
N SER A 397 1.33 15.37 36.83
CA SER A 397 0.44 16.56 36.84
C SER A 397 -0.77 16.66 35.89
N PHE A 398 -1.77 15.79 36.05
CA PHE A 398 -3.21 16.10 36.20
C PHE A 398 -3.84 14.94 36.99
N LYS A 399 -3.81 15.02 38.32
CA LYS A 399 -4.25 13.93 39.20
C LYS A 399 -5.77 13.77 39.12
N ASP A 400 -6.21 12.83 38.27
CA ASP A 400 -7.11 11.71 38.62
C ASP A 400 -7.70 11.02 37.38
N PHE A 401 -7.30 11.37 36.16
CA PHE A 401 -7.80 10.71 34.95
C PHE A 401 -7.33 9.24 34.86
N VAL A 402 -8.22 8.29 35.20
CA VAL A 402 -8.01 6.83 35.11
C VAL A 402 -8.09 6.34 33.66
N PHE A 403 -8.98 6.97 32.88
CA PHE A 403 -9.20 6.71 31.46
C PHE A 403 -7.94 7.12 30.65
N GLY A 404 -7.35 6.23 29.85
CA GLY A 404 -6.09 6.51 29.12
C GLY A 404 -4.90 5.62 29.52
N ARG A 405 -4.95 4.96 30.69
CA ARG A 405 -3.90 4.03 31.13
C ARG A 405 -3.96 2.66 30.45
N LYS A 406 -5.15 2.23 30.02
CA LYS A 406 -5.39 0.93 29.32
C LYS A 406 -6.08 1.11 27.96
N THR A 407 -6.05 2.32 27.39
CA THR A 407 -6.76 2.65 26.15
C THR A 407 -6.06 2.08 24.92
N GLY A 408 -6.85 1.61 23.97
CA GLY A 408 -6.40 1.10 22.68
C GLY A 408 -6.37 -0.43 22.63
N ALA A 409 -6.83 -0.95 21.50
CA ALA A 409 -6.81 -2.38 21.18
C ALA A 409 -5.52 -2.78 20.45
N GLN A 410 -5.19 -4.06 20.52
CA GLN A 410 -4.35 -4.76 19.56
C GLN A 410 -5.18 -5.86 18.87
N LEU A 411 -4.87 -6.20 17.62
CA LEU A 411 -5.51 -7.28 16.87
C LEU A 411 -4.73 -8.58 17.06
N ASP A 412 -5.24 -9.52 17.85
CA ASP A 412 -4.51 -10.76 18.15
C ASP A 412 -4.59 -11.77 17.01
N SER A 413 -5.78 -11.91 16.41
CA SER A 413 -5.98 -12.86 15.32
C SER A 413 -7.16 -12.53 14.42
N VAL A 414 -7.07 -13.05 13.19
CA VAL A 414 -8.15 -13.02 12.20
C VAL A 414 -8.42 -14.45 11.75
N CYS A 415 -9.67 -14.89 11.78
CA CYS A 415 -10.06 -16.24 11.40
C CYS A 415 -11.16 -16.22 10.34
N LEU A 416 -10.95 -16.97 9.25
CA LEU A 416 -11.95 -17.21 8.22
C LEU A 416 -12.68 -18.54 8.48
N TYR A 417 -14.00 -18.50 8.38
CA TYR A 417 -14.86 -19.66 8.52
C TYR A 417 -15.80 -19.82 7.32
N LEU A 418 -16.05 -21.06 6.92
CA LEU A 418 -17.18 -21.42 6.07
C LEU A 418 -18.43 -21.65 6.94
N LYS A 419 -19.57 -21.19 6.44
CA LYS A 419 -20.90 -21.44 7.00
C LYS A 419 -21.46 -22.74 6.39
N ASP A 420 -21.58 -23.80 7.17
CA ASP A 420 -22.16 -25.09 6.73
C ASP A 420 -23.21 -25.56 7.76
N ASN A 421 -24.49 -25.60 7.36
CA ASN A 421 -25.60 -26.11 8.18
C ASN A 421 -25.58 -25.62 9.65
N ASN A 422 -25.42 -24.29 9.84
CA ASN A 422 -25.28 -23.61 11.15
C ASN A 422 -24.00 -23.91 11.95
N LYS A 423 -23.04 -24.65 11.38
CA LYS A 423 -21.69 -24.83 11.93
C LYS A 423 -20.70 -23.92 11.21
N LEU A 424 -19.74 -23.39 11.97
CA LEU A 424 -18.61 -22.64 11.42
C LEU A 424 -17.37 -23.54 11.36
N ILE A 425 -16.84 -23.73 10.15
CA ILE A 425 -15.61 -24.50 9.91
C ILE A 425 -14.49 -23.52 9.65
N LYS A 426 -13.51 -23.43 10.57
CA LYS A 426 -12.33 -22.58 10.41
C LYS A 426 -11.46 -23.14 9.28
N ILE A 427 -11.17 -22.32 8.27
CA ILE A 427 -10.40 -22.73 7.09
C ILE A 427 -9.09 -21.97 6.89
N GLU A 428 -8.94 -20.81 7.54
CA GLU A 428 -7.70 -20.04 7.61
C GLU A 428 -7.70 -19.23 8.91
N SER A 429 -6.52 -19.06 9.51
CA SER A 429 -6.33 -18.14 10.63
C SER A 429 -4.97 -17.50 10.56
N THR A 430 -4.92 -16.24 10.97
CA THR A 430 -3.70 -15.46 11.10
C THR A 430 -3.59 -14.92 12.51
N ASN A 431 -2.47 -15.18 13.17
CA ASN A 431 -2.15 -14.64 14.49
C ASN A 431 -1.08 -13.55 14.33
N LEU A 432 -1.19 -12.48 15.10
CA LEU A 432 -0.25 -11.38 15.12
C LEU A 432 0.42 -11.34 16.51
N ASP A 433 1.74 -11.21 16.53
CA ASP A 433 2.49 -11.01 17.76
C ASP A 433 3.19 -9.66 17.72
N TYR A 434 3.36 -9.09 18.91
CA TYR A 434 3.86 -7.74 19.09
C TYR A 434 5.05 -7.73 20.03
N VAL A 435 6.02 -6.90 19.68
CA VAL A 435 7.18 -6.61 20.52
C VAL A 435 7.07 -5.17 21.03
N GLN A 436 7.35 -4.99 22.31
CA GLN A 436 7.46 -3.68 22.93
C GLN A 436 8.92 -3.21 22.82
N ILE A 437 9.16 -2.08 22.16
CA ILE A 437 10.47 -1.45 22.08
C ILE A 437 10.35 -0.05 22.70
N GLY A 438 10.95 0.16 23.87
CA GLY A 438 10.72 1.36 24.67
C GLY A 438 9.24 1.51 25.08
N ARG A 439 8.66 2.70 24.87
CA ARG A 439 7.24 2.99 25.16
C ARG A 439 6.30 2.73 23.96
N ARG A 440 6.77 2.01 22.93
CA ARG A 440 6.07 1.79 21.66
C ARG A 440 5.88 0.30 21.36
N GLN A 441 4.74 -0.03 20.78
CA GLN A 441 4.41 -1.39 20.33
C GLN A 441 4.64 -1.53 18.83
N PHE A 442 5.33 -2.59 18.42
CA PHE A 442 5.62 -2.92 17.02
C PHE A 442 5.09 -4.31 16.68
N LEU A 443 4.70 -4.52 15.42
CA LEU A 443 4.37 -5.85 14.92
C LEU A 443 5.65 -6.67 14.80
N GLU A 444 5.79 -7.73 15.58
CA GLU A 444 6.96 -8.60 15.55
C GLU A 444 6.81 -9.68 14.48
N GLN A 445 5.61 -10.24 14.40
CA GLN A 445 5.39 -11.47 13.67
C GLN A 445 3.94 -11.62 13.20
N ILE A 446 3.77 -12.26 12.05
CA ILE A 446 2.47 -12.77 11.58
C ILE A 446 2.62 -14.28 11.35
N ARG A 447 1.68 -15.08 11.87
CA ARG A 447 1.56 -16.52 11.59
C ARG A 447 0.23 -16.82 10.94
N ASN A 448 0.26 -17.07 9.64
CA ASN A 448 -0.89 -17.58 8.91
C ASN A 448 -0.85 -19.12 8.88
N SER A 449 -1.99 -19.76 9.13
CA SER A 449 -2.14 -21.22 9.18
C SER A 449 -1.85 -21.92 7.85
N ILE A 450 -1.84 -21.17 6.75
CA ILE A 450 -1.56 -21.62 5.39
C ILE A 450 -0.25 -20.99 4.91
N ASN A 451 -0.11 -19.68 4.87
CA ASN A 451 1.04 -19.06 4.19
C ASN A 451 2.33 -19.09 5.02
N GLY A 452 2.30 -19.59 6.25
CA GLY A 452 3.45 -19.65 7.13
C GLY A 452 3.67 -18.33 7.89
N LYS A 453 4.94 -18.05 8.19
CA LYS A 453 5.33 -17.03 9.17
C LYS A 453 6.12 -15.89 8.53
N TYR A 454 5.69 -14.66 8.75
CA TYR A 454 6.49 -13.45 8.48
C TYR A 454 7.11 -12.95 9.79
N ASN A 455 8.36 -12.50 9.75
CA ASN A 455 8.99 -11.78 10.86
C ASN A 455 9.40 -10.37 10.44
N PHE A 456 9.31 -9.43 11.36
CA PHE A 456 9.64 -8.03 11.16
C PHE A 456 10.69 -7.60 12.17
N SER A 457 11.66 -6.79 11.72
CA SER A 457 12.67 -6.20 12.60
C SER A 457 12.85 -4.73 12.26
N TYR A 458 13.06 -3.89 13.28
CA TYR A 458 13.07 -2.42 13.17
C TYR A 458 14.40 -1.81 13.61
N ASN A 459 14.69 -0.61 13.11
CA ASN A 459 15.91 0.16 13.34
C ASN A 459 15.74 1.21 14.47
N PRO A 460 16.82 1.52 15.22
CA PRO A 460 17.59 0.64 16.10
C PRO A 460 16.85 0.31 17.40
N GLN A 461 17.20 -0.82 18.02
CA GLN A 461 16.63 -1.34 19.28
C GLN A 461 17.05 -0.46 20.49
N GLY A 462 16.23 0.54 20.85
CA GLY A 462 16.47 1.45 21.99
C GLY A 462 15.17 2.09 22.52
N THR A 463 15.26 2.93 23.55
CA THR A 463 14.09 3.60 24.15
C THR A 463 13.58 4.72 23.23
N TYR A 464 12.58 4.42 22.39
CA TYR A 464 11.90 5.45 21.61
C TYR A 464 11.17 6.46 22.51
N VAL A 465 11.11 7.71 22.05
CA VAL A 465 10.55 8.82 22.81
C VAL A 465 9.04 8.67 23.04
N SER A 466 8.55 9.23 24.14
CA SER A 466 7.13 9.30 24.48
C SER A 466 6.30 9.92 23.34
N PRO A 467 5.00 9.56 23.16
CA PRO A 467 4.10 10.33 22.29
C PRO A 467 4.05 11.82 22.61
N LEU A 468 4.44 12.15 23.84
CA LEU A 468 4.43 13.51 24.35
C LEU A 468 5.70 14.31 24.02
N ALA A 469 6.67 13.68 23.35
CA ALA A 469 7.96 14.29 23.06
C ALA A 469 7.85 15.45 22.07
N ILE A 470 8.61 16.52 22.33
CA ILE A 470 8.61 17.76 21.55
C ILE A 470 9.83 17.95 20.66
N ASP A 471 10.70 16.94 20.61
CA ASP A 471 11.89 16.90 19.80
C ASP A 471 11.57 16.39 18.38
N TYR A 472 10.94 17.26 17.59
CA TYR A 472 10.60 17.00 16.20
C TYR A 472 10.88 18.21 15.30
N ASP A 473 11.10 17.94 14.03
CA ASP A 473 11.48 18.89 13.00
C ASP A 473 10.28 19.75 12.50
N HIS A 474 10.50 20.52 11.43
CA HIS A 474 9.47 21.39 10.84
C HIS A 474 8.23 20.63 10.31
N TRP A 475 8.33 19.33 10.02
CA TRP A 475 7.24 18.49 9.47
C TRP A 475 6.73 17.43 10.46
N GLY A 476 7.19 17.47 11.71
CA GLY A 476 6.77 16.57 12.78
C GLY A 476 7.57 15.28 12.89
N TYR A 477 8.63 15.10 12.07
CA TYR A 477 9.51 13.96 12.15
C TYR A 477 10.49 14.12 13.31
N TRP A 478 10.80 13.01 13.99
CA TRP A 478 11.71 13.02 15.12
C TRP A 478 13.08 13.60 14.72
N SER A 479 13.53 14.64 15.44
CA SER A 479 14.80 15.31 15.16
C SER A 479 15.97 14.69 15.91
N GLY A 480 15.74 13.90 16.96
CA GLY A 480 16.80 13.27 17.75
C GLY A 480 17.76 14.25 18.44
N SER A 481 17.37 15.52 18.59
CA SER A 481 18.21 16.57 19.16
C SER A 481 18.31 16.49 20.69
N GLY A 482 17.33 15.86 21.36
CA GLY A 482 17.21 15.72 22.82
C GLY A 482 17.17 17.04 23.61
N THR A 483 17.17 18.18 22.91
CA THR A 483 17.50 19.51 23.49
C THR A 483 16.36 20.51 23.39
N ASN A 484 15.29 20.20 22.65
CA ASN A 484 14.12 21.07 22.54
C ASN A 484 13.38 21.14 23.88
N SER A 485 13.51 22.28 24.57
CA SER A 485 12.75 22.62 25.78
C SER A 485 11.49 23.44 25.48
N SER A 486 11.29 23.86 24.22
CA SER A 486 10.18 24.70 23.77
C SER A 486 9.68 24.31 22.38
N LEU A 487 8.42 24.63 22.11
CA LEU A 487 7.74 24.46 20.81
C LEU A 487 7.99 25.62 19.85
N VAL A 488 8.47 26.75 20.36
CA VAL A 488 8.69 27.97 19.59
C VAL A 488 10.11 27.98 19.01
N ILE A 489 10.26 28.35 17.74
CA ILE A 489 11.58 28.53 17.10
C ILE A 489 12.18 29.85 17.57
N ASN A 490 13.50 29.90 17.77
CA ASN A 490 14.29 31.08 18.15
C ASN A 490 13.80 32.38 17.49
N THR A 491 13.21 33.28 18.28
CA THR A 491 12.86 34.66 17.90
C THR A 491 13.52 35.62 18.87
N ILE A 492 14.45 36.45 18.39
CA ILE A 492 15.01 37.55 19.17
C ILE A 492 13.99 38.70 19.09
N PHE A 493 13.25 38.91 20.18
CA PHE A 493 12.60 40.20 20.43
C PHE A 493 13.57 41.07 21.23
N ASP A 494 13.48 42.39 21.02
CA ASP A 494 14.40 43.42 21.51
C ASP A 494 14.91 43.22 22.96
N GLN A 495 16.16 43.66 23.23
CA GLN A 495 17.04 43.27 24.35
C GLN A 495 16.51 43.48 25.79
N GLU A 496 15.29 43.97 25.98
CA GLU A 496 14.70 44.20 27.31
C GLU A 496 13.57 43.26 27.71
N LEU A 497 13.10 42.33 26.86
CA LEU A 497 11.95 41.46 27.18
C LEU A 497 12.15 39.99 26.76
N TYR A 498 12.50 39.17 27.76
CA TYR A 498 12.45 37.70 27.83
C TYR A 498 13.37 36.89 26.89
N ASP A 499 14.40 36.30 27.51
CA ASP A 499 15.31 35.30 26.92
C ASP A 499 14.56 33.96 26.75
N PHE A 500 13.92 33.73 25.59
CA PHE A 500 13.27 32.45 25.30
C PHE A 500 14.31 31.39 24.94
N GLN A 501 14.39 30.33 25.75
CA GLN A 501 15.35 29.24 25.53
C GLN A 501 15.08 28.41 24.27
N GLN A 502 16.18 27.82 23.79
CA GLN A 502 16.48 27.37 22.43
C GLN A 502 15.69 26.13 21.97
N GLY A 503 15.08 26.18 20.78
CA GLY A 503 14.53 25.01 20.08
C GLY A 503 15.04 24.94 18.63
N ASN A 504 15.66 23.83 18.24
CA ASN A 504 16.12 23.54 16.88
C ASN A 504 15.14 22.57 16.20
N ARG A 505 14.46 23.03 15.14
CA ARG A 505 13.53 22.23 14.32
C ARG A 505 14.14 21.70 13.03
N ARG A 506 15.46 21.76 12.88
CA ARG A 506 16.19 21.10 11.78
C ARG A 506 16.20 19.59 12.00
N PRO A 507 16.23 18.77 10.92
CA PRO A 507 16.45 17.34 11.05
C PRO A 507 17.81 17.07 11.69
N GLY A 508 17.87 16.14 12.64
CA GLY A 508 19.14 15.68 13.23
C GLY A 508 19.91 14.74 12.32
N THR A 509 21.04 14.24 12.81
CA THR A 509 21.85 13.23 12.11
C THR A 509 21.44 11.82 12.51
N ASN A 510 21.49 10.86 11.59
CA ASN A 510 21.20 9.44 11.82
C ASN A 510 19.77 9.12 12.32
N VAL A 511 18.78 9.95 11.97
CA VAL A 511 17.36 9.77 12.36
C VAL A 511 16.50 9.11 11.27
N GLU A 512 17.02 8.95 10.05
CA GLU A 512 16.31 8.45 8.87
C GLU A 512 15.73 7.04 9.00
N SER A 513 16.26 6.22 9.89
CA SER A 513 15.81 4.84 10.05
C SER A 513 15.12 4.62 11.40
N ALA A 514 14.98 5.66 12.23
CA ALA A 514 14.42 5.53 13.57
C ALA A 514 13.01 4.94 13.52
N ALA A 515 12.77 3.89 14.32
CA ALA A 515 11.51 3.15 14.41
C ALA A 515 10.99 2.60 13.06
N LEU A 516 11.82 2.53 12.01
CA LEU A 516 11.43 2.00 10.71
C LEU A 516 11.82 0.53 10.55
N LEU A 517 11.03 -0.20 9.77
CA LEU A 517 11.24 -1.60 9.40
C LEU A 517 12.57 -1.76 8.65
N ASN A 518 13.53 -2.44 9.29
CA ASN A 518 14.82 -2.82 8.73
C ASN A 518 14.71 -4.07 7.84
N LYS A 519 13.99 -5.09 8.31
CA LYS A 519 14.02 -6.43 7.71
C LYS A 519 12.66 -7.11 7.75
N ILE A 520 12.31 -7.78 6.66
CA ILE A 520 11.21 -8.75 6.59
C ILE A 520 11.81 -10.10 6.25
N THR A 521 11.56 -11.09 7.10
CA THR A 521 11.76 -12.50 6.75
C THR A 521 10.44 -13.05 6.26
N PHE A 522 10.42 -13.54 5.03
CA PHE A 522 9.27 -14.16 4.41
C PHE A 522 9.09 -15.57 4.96
N PRO A 523 7.89 -16.17 4.80
CA PRO A 523 7.67 -17.57 5.11
C PRO A 523 8.78 -18.44 4.54
N THR A 524 9.13 -18.25 3.26
CA THR A 524 10.16 -18.98 2.51
C THR A 524 11.58 -18.98 3.08
N GLY A 525 11.84 -18.36 4.24
CA GLY A 525 13.17 -18.24 4.86
C GLY A 525 14.02 -17.12 4.27
N GLY A 526 13.82 -16.80 2.98
CA GLY A 526 14.36 -15.61 2.34
C GLY A 526 13.92 -14.33 3.06
N TYR A 527 14.71 -13.26 2.90
CA TYR A 527 14.43 -12.00 3.57
C TYR A 527 14.82 -10.79 2.72
N LYS A 528 14.14 -9.67 2.95
CA LYS A 528 14.50 -8.36 2.39
C LYS A 528 14.99 -7.45 3.51
N GLN A 529 16.05 -6.69 3.23
CA GLN A 529 16.53 -5.59 4.07
C GLN A 529 16.28 -4.26 3.38
N PHE A 530 15.86 -3.27 4.17
CA PHE A 530 15.52 -1.92 3.73
C PHE A 530 16.52 -0.94 4.33
N ILE A 531 17.26 -0.28 3.46
CA ILE A 531 18.19 0.78 3.83
C ILE A 531 17.53 2.12 3.49
N TYR A 532 17.35 2.95 4.51
CA TYR A 532 16.78 4.28 4.38
C TYR A 532 17.86 5.34 4.30
N GLU A 533 17.51 6.48 3.72
CA GLU A 533 18.25 7.72 3.84
C GLU A 533 17.29 8.89 4.10
N GLN A 534 17.81 9.99 4.64
CA GLN A 534 17.03 11.21 4.82
C GLN A 534 16.61 11.79 3.47
N HIS A 535 15.42 12.39 3.43
CA HIS A 535 15.04 13.23 2.31
C HIS A 535 16.03 14.38 2.12
N GLU A 536 16.25 14.72 0.85
CA GLU A 536 16.97 15.91 0.44
C GLU A 536 16.09 16.73 -0.48
N CYS A 537 16.26 18.05 -0.42
CA CYS A 537 15.67 18.98 -1.38
C CYS A 537 16.69 20.05 -1.77
N GLN A 538 16.48 20.68 -2.93
CA GLN A 538 17.39 21.71 -3.47
C GLN A 538 17.28 23.07 -2.77
N TYR A 539 16.30 23.22 -1.87
CA TYR A 539 15.96 24.49 -1.24
C TYR A 539 16.09 24.38 0.28
N ALA A 540 17.04 25.12 0.87
CA ALA A 540 17.14 25.23 2.32
C ALA A 540 16.03 26.13 2.87
N LEU A 541 15.37 25.75 3.95
CA LEU A 541 14.53 26.66 4.72
C LEU A 541 15.39 27.37 5.75
N GLU A 542 15.65 28.66 5.54
CA GLU A 542 16.32 29.51 6.52
C GLU A 542 15.34 30.53 7.09
N LEU A 543 15.39 30.75 8.42
CA LEU A 543 14.74 31.89 9.04
C LEU A 543 15.39 33.16 8.49
N ASP A 544 14.63 33.96 7.75
CA ASP A 544 15.05 35.31 7.39
C ASP A 544 14.84 36.25 8.59
N LEU A 545 15.92 36.81 9.11
CA LEU A 545 15.92 37.81 10.20
C LEU A 545 16.07 39.25 9.67
N PHE A 546 16.01 39.50 8.36
CA PHE A 546 16.27 40.83 7.81
C PHE A 546 15.03 41.74 7.78
N THR A 547 14.89 42.57 8.81
CA THR A 547 14.89 44.05 8.76
C THR A 547 14.58 44.57 10.17
N GLN A 548 15.25 45.63 10.61
CA GLN A 548 15.17 46.22 11.97
C GLN A 548 13.78 46.78 12.35
N THR A 549 12.72 46.45 11.60
CA THR A 549 11.39 47.03 11.75
C THR A 549 10.25 46.02 11.91
N VAL A 550 10.38 44.73 11.51
CA VAL A 550 9.39 43.69 11.87
C VAL A 550 10.02 42.29 11.91
N SER A 551 10.04 41.67 13.09
CA SER A 551 10.67 40.37 13.39
C SER A 551 9.69 39.19 13.33
N ILE A 552 9.25 38.75 12.14
CA ILE A 552 8.54 37.47 11.99
C ILE A 552 9.41 36.48 11.20
N PRO A 553 9.75 35.30 11.77
CA PRO A 553 10.40 34.22 11.04
C PRO A 553 9.64 33.85 9.77
N THR A 554 10.21 34.17 8.60
CA THR A 554 9.76 33.57 7.34
C THR A 554 10.82 32.58 6.87
N MET A 555 10.39 31.38 6.47
CA MET A 555 11.32 30.39 5.93
C MET A 555 11.51 30.67 4.44
N ARG A 556 12.69 31.14 4.04
CA ARG A 556 13.03 31.38 2.63
C ARG A 556 13.86 30.24 2.07
N SER A 557 13.62 29.91 0.80
CA SER A 557 14.43 28.97 0.02
C SER A 557 15.80 29.58 -0.34
N ARG A 558 16.90 28.96 0.08
CA ARG A 558 18.25 29.22 -0.46
C ARG A 558 18.76 28.04 -1.28
N PHE A 559 19.53 28.32 -2.33
CA PHE A 559 20.10 27.30 -3.21
C PHE A 559 21.09 26.39 -2.46
N GLY A 560 20.89 25.08 -2.59
CA GLY A 560 21.81 24.04 -2.14
C GLY A 560 21.10 22.82 -1.58
N THR A 561 21.60 21.62 -1.89
CA THR A 561 21.06 20.37 -1.35
C THR A 561 21.10 20.40 0.19
N ARG A 562 19.95 20.22 0.83
CA ARG A 562 19.80 20.14 2.29
C ARG A 562 18.98 18.93 2.69
N LYS A 563 19.33 18.36 3.85
CA LYS A 563 18.53 17.36 4.54
C LYS A 563 17.24 17.99 5.08
N VAL A 564 16.15 17.26 4.94
CA VAL A 564 14.82 17.56 5.51
C VAL A 564 14.33 16.28 6.18
N GLY A 565 13.47 16.37 7.20
CA GLY A 565 13.10 15.17 7.95
C GLY A 565 12.22 14.22 7.14
N GLY A 566 11.89 13.09 7.76
CA GLY A 566 11.31 11.93 7.09
C GLY A 566 12.37 11.09 6.38
N SER A 567 11.90 10.03 5.72
CA SER A 567 12.75 8.95 5.22
C SER A 567 12.33 8.45 3.84
N ARG A 568 13.32 8.10 3.03
CA ARG A 568 13.15 7.44 1.73
C ARG A 568 14.01 6.18 1.61
N ILE A 569 13.59 5.23 0.79
CA ILE A 569 14.36 4.01 0.47
C ILE A 569 15.55 4.40 -0.39
N LYS A 570 16.74 4.06 0.11
CA LYS A 570 18.01 4.14 -0.62
C LYS A 570 18.29 2.83 -1.37
N GLN A 571 18.06 1.70 -0.71
CA GLN A 571 18.41 0.39 -1.22
C GLN A 571 17.51 -0.70 -0.62
N ILE A 572 17.12 -1.67 -1.46
CA ILE A 572 16.49 -2.92 -1.04
C ILE A 572 17.43 -4.07 -1.37
N ILE A 573 17.70 -4.91 -0.37
CA ILE A 573 18.61 -6.05 -0.50
C ILE A 573 17.80 -7.33 -0.29
N SER A 574 17.73 -8.18 -1.30
CA SER A 574 16.97 -9.43 -1.30
C SER A 574 17.89 -10.62 -1.11
N TYR A 575 17.57 -11.47 -0.13
CA TYR A 575 18.29 -12.70 0.20
C TYR A 575 17.38 -13.91 0.03
N ASP A 576 17.95 -15.00 -0.47
CA ASP A 576 17.37 -16.33 -0.40
C ASP A 576 18.11 -17.18 0.67
N ASN A 577 17.83 -18.48 0.70
CA ASN A 577 18.45 -19.40 1.67
C ASN A 577 19.90 -19.77 1.34
N LEU A 578 20.41 -19.39 0.16
CA LEU A 578 21.78 -19.62 -0.29
C LEU A 578 22.65 -18.36 -0.10
N GLY A 579 22.03 -17.17 -0.07
CA GLY A 579 22.70 -15.91 0.22
C GLY A 579 22.03 -14.71 -0.45
N LEU A 580 22.83 -13.69 -0.76
CA LEU A 580 22.38 -12.47 -1.43
C LEU A 580 21.96 -12.75 -2.88
N LYS A 581 20.72 -12.38 -3.25
CA LYS A 581 20.16 -12.61 -4.58
C LYS A 581 20.20 -11.38 -5.49
N GLN A 582 19.80 -10.24 -4.94
CA GLN A 582 19.61 -9.01 -5.70
C GLN A 582 19.77 -7.79 -4.80
N THR A 583 20.32 -6.71 -5.36
CA THR A 583 20.20 -5.37 -4.79
C THR A 583 19.44 -4.48 -5.75
N GLN A 584 18.51 -3.69 -5.22
CA GLN A 584 17.85 -2.62 -5.95
C GLN A 584 18.24 -1.28 -5.33
N ASP A 585 18.95 -0.45 -6.09
CA ASP A 585 19.43 0.86 -5.65
C ASP A 585 18.59 1.98 -6.26
N TYR A 586 18.28 2.98 -5.44
CA TYR A 586 17.49 4.15 -5.83
C TYR A 586 18.31 5.42 -5.68
N ILE A 587 18.46 6.18 -6.77
CA ILE A 587 19.21 7.46 -6.76
C ILE A 587 18.27 8.59 -7.18
N TYR A 588 18.05 9.54 -6.26
CA TYR A 588 17.14 10.67 -6.42
C TYR A 588 17.90 11.91 -6.92
N THR A 589 18.21 11.94 -8.23
CA THR A 589 19.07 12.98 -8.85
C THR A 589 18.44 13.59 -10.10
N ILE A 590 18.74 14.88 -10.36
CA ILE A 590 18.43 15.54 -11.65
C ILE A 590 19.52 15.32 -12.71
N SER A 591 20.74 14.93 -12.31
CA SER A 591 21.88 14.73 -13.20
C SER A 591 22.22 13.23 -13.26
N PRO A 592 22.02 12.56 -14.42
CA PRO A 592 22.21 11.12 -14.54
C PRO A 592 23.67 10.68 -14.75
N LEU A 593 24.60 11.59 -15.05
CA LEU A 593 25.99 11.25 -15.38
C LEU A 593 26.88 11.27 -14.13
N LYS A 594 27.55 10.15 -13.85
CA LYS A 594 28.53 9.97 -12.76
C LYS A 594 29.75 10.92 -12.87
N ASP A 595 29.99 11.53 -14.03
CA ASP A 595 31.24 12.22 -14.37
C ASP A 595 31.47 13.59 -13.72
N SER A 596 30.49 14.19 -13.03
CA SER A 596 30.67 15.51 -12.39
C SER A 596 31.00 15.45 -10.89
N GLY A 597 31.03 14.26 -10.28
CA GLY A 597 31.34 14.08 -8.85
C GLY A 597 30.38 14.77 -7.86
N THR A 598 29.33 15.44 -8.37
CA THR A 598 28.41 16.26 -7.56
C THR A 598 26.97 15.82 -7.82
N TYR A 599 26.38 15.09 -6.87
CA TYR A 599 24.98 14.69 -6.92
C TYR A 599 24.08 15.86 -6.51
N ILE A 600 23.18 16.27 -7.41
CA ILE A 600 22.15 17.28 -7.11
C ILE A 600 20.84 16.55 -6.90
N SER A 601 20.29 16.63 -5.67
CA SER A 601 19.04 15.94 -5.33
C SER A 601 17.90 16.39 -6.24
N SER A 602 17.02 15.47 -6.66
CA SER A 602 15.79 15.79 -7.39
C SER A 602 14.59 16.12 -6.50
N GLY A 603 14.80 16.25 -5.19
CA GLY A 603 13.75 16.53 -4.24
C GLY A 603 13.22 17.96 -4.32
N GLU A 604 11.90 18.05 -4.44
CA GLU A 604 11.12 19.29 -4.47
C GLU A 604 10.30 19.39 -3.18
N LEU A 605 10.38 20.56 -2.54
CA LEU A 605 9.57 20.85 -1.37
C LEU A 605 8.13 21.14 -1.82
N MET A 606 7.20 20.35 -1.31
CA MET A 606 5.78 20.43 -1.67
C MET A 606 5.05 21.51 -0.88
N TYR A 607 5.49 21.78 0.35
CA TYR A 607 4.96 22.87 1.17
C TYR A 607 5.95 23.32 2.23
N VAL A 608 5.87 24.60 2.59
CA VAL A 608 6.66 25.19 3.67
C VAL A 608 5.82 25.23 4.94
N PRO A 609 6.34 24.76 6.09
CA PRO A 609 5.70 24.99 7.38
C PRO A 609 5.58 26.47 7.72
N LEU A 610 4.36 26.95 7.96
CA LEU A 610 4.05 28.33 8.35
C LEU A 610 4.19 28.50 9.87
N TYR A 611 4.55 29.73 10.30
CA TYR A 611 4.66 30.18 11.69
C TYR A 611 3.78 31.42 11.96
N THR A 612 2.84 31.39 12.93
CA THR A 612 1.80 32.44 13.16
C THR A 612 1.69 32.90 14.63
N PHE A 613 2.22 34.08 14.97
CA PHE A 613 2.25 34.57 16.36
C PHE A 613 1.08 35.53 16.66
N PRO A 614 0.22 35.27 17.66
CA PRO A 614 -0.79 36.25 18.08
C PRO A 614 -0.17 37.33 18.99
N PHE A 615 -0.52 38.60 18.75
CA PHE A 615 -0.10 39.75 19.57
C PHE A 615 -1.29 40.28 20.38
N ASP A 616 -1.07 40.59 21.66
CA ASP A 616 -2.03 41.31 22.52
C ASP A 616 -1.58 42.75 22.78
N ASP A 617 -2.54 43.60 23.15
CA ASP A 617 -2.60 45.07 23.15
C ASP A 617 -1.54 45.80 24.02
N ILE A 618 -0.57 45.09 24.63
CA ILE A 618 0.39 45.64 25.60
C ILE A 618 1.75 44.94 25.53
N LYS A 619 2.63 45.23 24.55
CA LYS A 619 4.08 44.88 24.51
C LYS A 619 4.51 43.46 24.96
N LYS A 620 3.57 42.54 25.18
CA LYS A 620 3.73 41.19 25.72
C LYS A 620 3.19 40.27 24.64
N PRO A 621 4.06 39.54 23.94
CA PRO A 621 3.59 38.54 23.00
C PRO A 621 2.79 37.49 23.80
N LEU A 622 1.54 37.23 23.42
CA LEU A 622 0.82 36.06 23.90
C LEU A 622 1.35 34.87 23.11
N PHE A 623 2.31 34.14 23.67
CA PHE A 623 2.82 32.91 23.07
C PHE A 623 1.83 31.76 23.27
N GLY A 624 0.81 31.69 22.42
CA GLY A 624 0.00 30.47 22.26
C GLY A 624 0.84 29.39 21.58
N SER A 625 1.52 28.55 22.35
CA SER A 625 2.35 27.46 21.82
C SER A 625 1.51 26.20 21.61
N SER A 626 0.64 26.20 20.59
CA SER A 626 0.03 24.96 20.12
C SER A 626 1.04 24.18 19.27
N SER A 627 1.25 22.90 19.62
CA SER A 627 2.37 22.10 19.12
C SER A 627 2.05 21.17 17.96
N TYR A 628 1.10 21.54 17.11
CA TYR A 628 1.09 21.01 15.74
C TYR A 628 1.80 21.94 14.77
N GLY A 629 2.76 22.70 15.29
CA GLY A 629 3.29 23.82 14.57
C GLY A 629 2.17 24.82 14.29
N PHE A 630 2.61 25.97 13.90
CA PHE A 630 1.78 27.01 13.34
C PHE A 630 1.35 26.67 11.88
N ASN A 631 1.14 25.38 11.60
CA ASN A 631 0.42 24.88 10.44
C ASN A 631 -0.91 24.35 10.96
N GLU A 632 -2.00 25.10 10.80
CA GLU A 632 -3.31 24.61 11.23
C GLU A 632 -3.80 23.38 10.44
N ARG A 633 -3.01 22.84 9.48
CA ARG A 633 -3.06 21.46 8.97
C ARG A 633 -1.90 21.15 8.01
N PRO A 634 -1.27 19.97 8.05
CA PRO A 634 -0.35 19.54 7.01
C PRO A 634 -1.10 19.37 5.67
N TYR A 635 -0.44 19.68 4.55
CA TYR A 635 -0.97 19.34 3.23
C TYR A 635 -1.11 17.82 3.12
N ASP A 636 -2.12 17.35 2.37
CA ASP A 636 -2.44 15.94 2.18
C ASP A 636 -1.43 15.21 1.26
N THR A 637 -0.21 15.73 1.16
CA THR A 637 0.86 15.19 0.34
C THR A 637 2.16 15.16 1.09
N ASP A 638 3.01 14.21 0.69
CA ASP A 638 4.39 14.13 1.12
C ASP A 638 5.06 15.50 1.02
N HIS A 639 5.73 15.91 2.09
CA HIS A 639 6.39 17.22 2.13
C HIS A 639 7.49 17.31 1.09
N ILE A 640 8.11 16.18 0.70
CA ILE A 640 9.05 16.08 -0.42
C ILE A 640 8.53 15.12 -1.47
N ARG A 641 8.65 15.51 -2.75
CA ARG A 641 8.53 14.61 -3.91
C ARG A 641 9.75 14.71 -4.82
N TYR A 642 9.96 13.69 -5.64
CA TYR A 642 11.13 13.58 -6.52
C TYR A 642 10.76 13.76 -7.98
N LYS A 643 11.49 14.66 -8.65
CA LYS A 643 11.34 14.91 -10.09
C LYS A 643 11.98 13.84 -10.97
N SER A 644 13.00 13.14 -10.46
CA SER A 644 13.77 12.16 -11.22
C SER A 644 14.39 11.12 -10.31
N VAL A 645 14.20 9.84 -10.61
CA VAL A 645 14.73 8.70 -9.86
C VAL A 645 15.36 7.70 -10.82
N LEU A 646 16.57 7.24 -10.49
CA LEU A 646 17.23 6.13 -11.16
C LEU A 646 17.08 4.86 -10.32
N GLU A 647 16.73 3.75 -10.99
CA GLU A 647 16.61 2.42 -10.40
C GLU A 647 17.65 1.49 -11.04
N TYR A 648 18.55 0.94 -10.21
CA TYR A 648 19.53 -0.06 -10.63
C TYR A 648 19.16 -1.42 -10.03
N ASN A 649 18.95 -2.42 -10.89
CA ASN A 649 18.62 -3.79 -10.49
C ASN A 649 19.85 -4.69 -10.67
N ASN A 650 20.68 -4.82 -9.64
CA ASN A 650 21.91 -5.61 -9.73
C ASN A 650 21.59 -7.05 -9.32
N LEU A 651 21.53 -7.94 -10.32
CA LEU A 651 21.30 -9.36 -10.10
C LEU A 651 22.63 -10.05 -9.78
N LYS A 652 22.65 -10.91 -8.75
CA LYS A 652 23.76 -11.84 -8.57
C LYS A 652 23.40 -13.20 -9.16
N ARG A 653 24.26 -13.71 -10.06
CA ARG A 653 24.17 -15.12 -10.49
C ARG A 653 25.15 -15.94 -9.65
N THR A 654 24.66 -17.08 -9.18
CA THR A 654 25.50 -18.09 -8.57
C THR A 654 26.34 -18.74 -9.66
N HIS A 655 27.67 -18.63 -9.59
CA HIS A 655 28.55 -19.45 -10.40
C HIS A 655 29.12 -20.56 -9.51
N HIS A 656 29.07 -21.81 -9.99
CA HIS A 656 29.79 -22.90 -9.33
C HIS A 656 31.28 -22.75 -9.67
N VAL A 657 32.00 -21.93 -8.91
CA VAL A 657 33.47 -21.97 -8.94
C VAL A 657 33.91 -22.84 -7.78
N VAL A 658 34.38 -24.02 -8.13
CA VAL A 658 35.04 -24.93 -7.22
C VAL A 658 36.48 -24.47 -7.10
N HIS A 659 36.88 -23.99 -5.93
CA HIS A 659 38.31 -23.86 -5.61
C HIS A 659 38.79 -25.13 -4.92
N ASP A 660 39.92 -25.65 -5.38
CA ASP A 660 40.63 -26.74 -4.71
C ASP A 660 41.50 -26.12 -3.60
N GLU A 661 41.04 -26.21 -2.35
CA GLU A 661 41.90 -25.92 -1.20
C GLU A 661 42.67 -27.18 -0.82
N THR A 662 43.99 -27.05 -0.66
CA THR A 662 44.84 -28.12 -0.15
C THR A 662 45.32 -27.77 1.25
N VAL A 663 44.90 -28.54 2.24
CA VAL A 663 45.42 -28.40 3.61
C VAL A 663 46.53 -29.41 3.83
N TYR A 664 47.71 -28.90 4.21
CA TYR A 664 48.87 -29.70 4.61
C TYR A 664 48.99 -29.71 6.13
N LYS A 665 49.12 -30.90 6.72
CA LYS A 665 49.50 -31.03 8.12
C LYS A 665 50.51 -32.17 8.27
N GLY A 666 51.67 -31.87 8.84
CA GLY A 666 52.72 -32.83 9.17
C GLY A 666 52.99 -32.88 10.68
N ILE A 667 53.39 -34.05 11.18
CA ILE A 667 53.82 -34.27 12.56
C ILE A 667 55.06 -35.16 12.55
N SER A 668 56.08 -34.80 13.33
CA SER A 668 57.24 -35.66 13.60
C SER A 668 57.08 -36.37 14.95
N PRO A 669 57.51 -37.64 15.10
CA PRO A 669 57.62 -38.27 16.40
C PRO A 669 58.68 -37.62 17.33
N SER A 670 59.54 -36.73 16.79
CA SER A 670 60.46 -35.88 17.56
C SER A 670 59.83 -34.56 18.03
N ASP A 671 58.63 -34.21 17.57
CA ASP A 671 57.91 -33.03 18.05
C ASP A 671 57.30 -33.33 19.44
N ASP A 672 57.25 -32.34 20.34
CA ASP A 672 56.62 -32.47 21.67
C ASP A 672 55.15 -32.92 21.59
N ILE A 673 54.52 -32.68 20.43
CA ILE A 673 53.11 -32.96 20.17
C ILE A 673 53.01 -34.14 19.20
N ARG A 674 52.76 -35.34 19.75
CA ARG A 674 52.62 -36.60 19.01
C ARG A 674 51.25 -36.84 18.35
N LYS A 675 50.34 -35.85 18.44
CA LYS A 675 48.97 -35.90 17.91
C LYS A 675 48.50 -34.52 17.42
N ALA A 676 47.91 -34.44 16.23
CA ALA A 676 47.24 -33.23 15.75
C ALA A 676 45.83 -33.52 15.25
N THR A 677 45.01 -32.48 15.23
CA THR A 677 43.61 -32.56 14.84
C THR A 677 43.25 -31.42 13.89
N LEU A 678 42.49 -31.72 12.86
CA LEU A 678 41.92 -30.77 11.90
C LEU A 678 40.42 -30.99 11.80
N ASN A 679 39.63 -29.91 11.86
CA ASN A 679 38.19 -29.95 11.64
C ASN A 679 37.87 -29.33 10.28
N VAL A 680 37.03 -30.00 9.49
CA VAL A 680 36.59 -29.52 8.17
C VAL A 680 35.08 -29.69 8.05
N ASN A 681 34.39 -28.62 7.65
CA ASN A 681 32.94 -28.59 7.43
C ASN A 681 32.64 -28.66 5.93
N THR A 682 31.83 -29.63 5.51
CA THR A 682 31.52 -29.87 4.08
C THR A 682 30.50 -28.89 3.48
N LYS A 683 29.80 -28.10 4.30
CA LYS A 683 28.69 -27.17 3.91
C LYS A 683 27.66 -27.86 2.99
N ASN A 684 26.79 -27.10 2.32
CA ASN A 684 25.65 -27.61 1.52
C ASN A 684 26.03 -28.46 0.27
N VAL A 685 27.26 -28.94 0.13
CA VAL A 685 27.73 -29.65 -1.08
C VAL A 685 28.39 -30.98 -0.68
N PRO A 686 27.96 -32.13 -1.23
CA PRO A 686 28.68 -33.39 -1.07
C PRO A 686 30.11 -33.24 -1.62
N GLN A 687 31.10 -33.68 -0.85
CA GLN A 687 32.51 -33.47 -1.21
C GLN A 687 33.20 -34.79 -1.54
N THR A 688 34.09 -34.76 -2.51
CA THR A 688 35.07 -35.82 -2.73
C THR A 688 36.43 -35.27 -2.32
N TRP A 689 36.94 -35.73 -1.19
CA TRP A 689 38.28 -35.36 -0.73
C TRP A 689 39.32 -36.24 -1.41
N ILE A 690 40.38 -35.63 -1.93
CA ILE A 690 41.55 -36.36 -2.41
C ILE A 690 42.59 -36.37 -1.29
N ILE A 691 42.92 -37.56 -0.79
CA ILE A 691 43.83 -37.73 0.35
C ILE A 691 45.17 -38.24 -0.16
N ASN A 692 46.22 -37.45 0.04
CA ASN A 692 47.61 -37.81 -0.29
C ASN A 692 48.45 -37.79 1.01
N GLY A 693 48.83 -38.96 1.52
CA GLY A 693 49.73 -39.08 2.68
C GLY A 693 51.17 -39.35 2.26
N PHE A 694 52.14 -38.72 2.93
CA PHE A 694 53.57 -38.94 2.69
C PHE A 694 54.32 -39.18 4.01
N GLY A 695 55.29 -40.11 4.00
CA GLY A 695 56.25 -40.30 5.10
C GLY A 695 57.66 -40.49 4.54
N LYS A 696 58.64 -39.72 5.03
CA LYS A 696 60.05 -39.79 4.58
C LYS A 696 61.00 -39.72 5.78
N GLY A 697 62.03 -40.57 5.79
CA GLY A 697 63.11 -40.56 6.79
C GLY A 697 63.91 -41.86 6.82
N GLN A 698 65.21 -41.79 7.13
CA GLN A 698 66.04 -42.96 7.44
C GLN A 698 65.85 -43.37 8.89
N TYR A 699 65.81 -44.68 9.16
CA TYR A 699 65.60 -45.26 10.48
C TYR A 699 66.79 -46.12 10.91
N TYR A 700 67.17 -46.04 12.19
CA TYR A 700 67.91 -47.07 12.91
C TYR A 700 67.16 -47.38 14.21
N GLY A 701 66.47 -48.53 14.29
CA GLY A 701 65.72 -48.97 15.48
C GLY A 701 64.33 -49.54 15.19
N GLN A 702 63.82 -50.45 16.04
CA GLN A 702 62.56 -51.19 15.83
C GLN A 702 61.28 -50.38 16.16
N ASN A 703 60.27 -50.48 15.28
CA ASN A 703 58.82 -50.27 15.51
C ASN A 703 58.28 -48.86 15.83
N GLY A 704 58.29 -47.95 14.84
CA GLY A 704 57.44 -46.74 14.86
C GLY A 704 56.12 -46.91 14.10
N THR A 705 55.03 -46.29 14.58
CA THR A 705 53.70 -46.32 13.95
C THR A 705 53.11 -44.91 13.76
N ALA A 706 52.42 -44.66 12.65
CA ALA A 706 51.60 -43.47 12.48
C ALA A 706 50.18 -43.85 12.04
N SER A 707 49.18 -43.03 12.37
CA SER A 707 47.80 -43.24 11.90
C SER A 707 47.09 -41.93 11.57
N ILE A 708 46.15 -42.01 10.63
CA ILE A 708 45.24 -40.93 10.26
C ILE A 708 43.82 -41.48 10.39
N LYS A 709 42.98 -40.83 11.18
CA LYS A 709 41.58 -41.23 11.40
C LYS A 709 40.67 -40.08 11.01
N ILE A 710 39.65 -40.35 10.20
CA ILE A 710 38.61 -39.41 9.79
C ILE A 710 37.30 -39.86 10.41
N SER A 711 36.66 -38.99 11.17
CA SER A 711 35.40 -39.26 11.88
C SER A 711 34.42 -38.11 11.72
N GLU A 712 33.12 -38.36 11.82
CA GLU A 712 32.13 -37.30 12.00
C GLU A 712 32.35 -36.63 13.37
N ALA A 713 32.50 -35.30 13.39
CA ALA A 713 32.91 -34.57 14.59
C ALA A 713 31.87 -34.65 15.73
N ASN A 714 30.58 -34.65 15.39
CA ASN A 714 29.49 -34.64 16.36
C ASN A 714 29.18 -36.03 16.95
N THR A 715 29.39 -37.09 16.16
CA THR A 715 29.05 -38.48 16.56
C THR A 715 30.29 -39.29 16.95
N ASN A 716 31.49 -38.80 16.67
CA ASN A 716 32.76 -39.54 16.71
C ASN A 716 32.75 -40.84 15.88
N LYS A 717 31.80 -41.00 14.95
CA LYS A 717 31.70 -42.18 14.11
C LYS A 717 32.89 -42.21 13.16
N LEU A 718 33.71 -43.26 13.25
CA LEU A 718 34.85 -43.46 12.37
C LEU A 718 34.37 -43.71 10.94
N ILE A 719 34.80 -42.86 10.01
CA ILE A 719 34.47 -42.95 8.58
C ILE A 719 35.55 -43.71 7.84
N GLN A 720 36.82 -43.37 8.08
CA GLN A 720 37.97 -44.02 7.45
C GLN A 720 39.21 -43.90 8.34
N ALA A 721 40.08 -44.92 8.36
CA ALA A 721 41.36 -44.88 9.04
C ALA A 721 42.48 -45.45 8.17
N TYR A 722 43.67 -44.85 8.29
CA TYR A 722 44.90 -45.26 7.60
C TYR A 722 46.00 -45.46 8.65
N TYR A 723 46.75 -46.55 8.54
CA TYR A 723 47.82 -46.90 9.48
C TYR A 723 49.13 -47.15 8.73
N PHE A 724 50.24 -46.70 9.32
CA PHE A 724 51.57 -46.71 8.73
C PHE A 724 52.57 -47.34 9.70
N TYR A 725 53.40 -48.25 9.20
CA TYR A 725 54.38 -49.02 9.98
C TYR A 725 55.77 -48.89 9.35
N GLY A 726 56.81 -48.70 10.17
CA GLY A 726 58.21 -48.67 9.71
C GLY A 726 58.85 -50.07 9.66
N SER A 727 59.73 -50.34 8.69
CA SER A 727 60.55 -51.56 8.62
C SER A 727 62.05 -51.25 8.61
N THR A 728 62.88 -52.20 9.07
CA THR A 728 64.31 -52.00 9.40
C THR A 728 65.29 -52.00 8.22
N TYR A 729 64.84 -52.11 6.96
CA TYR A 729 65.75 -52.36 5.83
C TYR A 729 65.56 -51.52 4.56
N ASN A 730 64.80 -50.42 4.59
CA ASN A 730 64.78 -49.43 3.49
C ASN A 730 64.46 -48.02 3.99
N ASN A 731 65.04 -47.00 3.34
CA ASN A 731 64.95 -45.58 3.69
C ASN A 731 63.55 -44.96 3.48
N GLY A 732 62.57 -45.38 4.28
CA GLY A 732 61.24 -44.78 4.34
C GLY A 732 60.24 -45.69 5.06
N TYR A 733 59.15 -45.11 5.57
CA TYR A 733 57.98 -45.90 5.96
C TYR A 733 57.50 -46.70 4.74
N THR A 734 57.49 -48.03 4.83
CA THR A 734 56.82 -48.89 3.84
C THR A 734 55.39 -49.12 4.32
N GLY A 735 54.60 -48.08 4.10
CA GLY A 735 53.16 -48.04 4.31
C GLY A 735 52.66 -46.92 3.43
N ASP A 736 52.46 -47.23 2.15
CA ASP A 736 51.79 -46.32 1.26
C ASP A 736 50.30 -46.33 1.62
N PRO A 737 49.63 -45.19 1.90
CA PRO A 737 48.16 -45.19 1.97
C PRO A 737 47.52 -45.67 0.64
N LEU A 738 48.31 -45.84 -0.43
CA LEU A 738 47.87 -46.14 -1.80
C LEU A 738 47.86 -47.64 -2.20
N PHE A 739 47.99 -48.61 -1.28
CA PHE A 739 47.80 -50.06 -1.60
C PHE A 739 46.40 -50.62 -1.31
N GLY A 740 45.39 -49.75 -1.18
CA GLY A 740 44.05 -50.12 -1.61
C GLY A 740 44.09 -50.33 -3.13
N THR A 741 43.74 -51.51 -3.62
CA THR A 741 43.99 -51.94 -5.01
C THR A 741 43.15 -51.20 -6.07
N THR A 742 42.50 -50.09 -5.72
CA THR A 742 41.67 -49.28 -6.63
C THR A 742 41.87 -47.77 -6.45
N THR A 743 41.65 -47.00 -7.51
CA THR A 743 41.65 -45.53 -7.50
C THR A 743 40.56 -44.90 -6.61
N GLN A 744 39.62 -45.69 -6.08
CA GLN A 744 38.56 -45.23 -5.17
C GLN A 744 39.09 -44.90 -3.76
N ASP A 745 40.11 -45.58 -3.25
CA ASP A 745 40.60 -45.39 -1.86
C ASP A 745 41.34 -44.06 -1.63
N ARG A 746 41.66 -43.35 -2.72
CA ARG A 746 42.24 -41.99 -2.71
C ARG A 746 41.18 -40.90 -2.63
N ARG A 747 39.91 -41.25 -2.79
CA ARG A 747 38.76 -40.36 -2.90
C ARG A 747 37.73 -40.69 -1.84
N LEU A 748 37.65 -39.88 -0.79
CA LEU A 748 36.64 -40.05 0.24
C LEU A 748 35.41 -39.20 -0.08
N ASN A 749 34.28 -39.86 -0.34
CA ASN A 749 33.01 -39.17 -0.54
C ASN A 749 32.35 -38.89 0.81
N LEU A 750 32.06 -37.63 1.07
CA LEU A 750 31.53 -37.14 2.32
C LEU A 750 30.16 -36.49 2.09
N ASN A 751 29.23 -36.74 3.01
CA ASN A 751 27.91 -36.12 3.00
C ASN A 751 28.01 -34.60 3.18
N ALA A 752 27.11 -33.87 2.53
CA ALA A 752 26.92 -32.44 2.76
C ALA A 752 26.51 -32.15 4.23
N ASN A 753 26.73 -30.91 4.67
CA ASN A 753 26.34 -30.35 5.97
C ASN A 753 26.82 -31.15 7.18
N THR A 754 27.95 -31.84 7.02
CA THR A 754 28.51 -32.68 8.06
C THR A 754 29.90 -32.17 8.43
N ASP A 755 30.14 -32.00 9.73
CA ASP A 755 31.46 -31.69 10.29
C ASP A 755 32.28 -32.97 10.42
N TYR A 756 33.50 -32.96 9.87
CA TYR A 756 34.42 -34.07 9.98
C TYR A 756 35.68 -33.64 10.74
N ARG A 757 36.16 -34.54 11.61
CA ARG A 757 37.40 -34.42 12.37
C ARG A 757 38.42 -35.41 11.83
N ILE A 758 39.60 -34.89 11.48
CA ILE A 758 40.77 -35.66 11.06
C ILE A 758 41.77 -35.63 12.21
N GLU A 759 42.14 -36.80 12.70
CA GLU A 759 43.14 -37.00 13.75
C GLU A 759 44.37 -37.70 13.18
N ILE A 760 45.55 -37.13 13.43
CA ILE A 760 46.84 -37.66 12.98
C ILE A 760 47.66 -37.96 14.24
N GLU A 761 48.16 -39.18 14.36
CA GLU A 761 48.90 -39.66 15.53
C GLU A 761 50.20 -40.33 15.09
N CYS A 762 51.32 -40.08 15.78
CA CYS A 762 52.61 -40.71 15.51
C CYS A 762 53.29 -41.16 16.81
N TYR A 763 53.80 -42.40 16.84
CA TYR A 763 54.44 -43.01 18.01
C TYR A 763 55.78 -43.66 17.63
N GLY A 764 56.82 -43.37 18.41
CA GLY A 764 58.16 -43.96 18.28
C GLY A 764 59.00 -43.85 19.57
N PRO A 765 60.14 -44.57 19.66
CA PRO A 765 61.01 -44.57 20.84
C PRO A 765 61.76 -43.24 21.03
N ALA A 766 62.24 -42.97 22.25
CA ALA A 766 62.72 -41.66 22.71
C ALA A 766 64.05 -41.17 22.08
N ASP A 767 64.72 -42.02 21.31
CA ASP A 767 66.05 -41.84 20.72
C ASP A 767 66.02 -41.53 19.21
N MET A 768 64.85 -41.23 18.65
CA MET A 768 64.70 -40.82 17.24
C MET A 768 65.40 -39.50 16.90
N GLN A 769 66.24 -39.49 15.86
CA GLN A 769 66.81 -38.24 15.33
C GLN A 769 65.79 -37.41 14.54
N SER A 770 65.99 -36.08 14.60
CA SER A 770 65.24 -35.04 13.88
C SER A 770 65.23 -35.28 12.35
N GLY A 771 64.20 -35.97 11.84
CA GLY A 771 64.06 -36.19 10.40
C GLY A 771 62.91 -37.08 9.93
N ALA A 772 62.23 -37.82 10.81
CA ALA A 772 61.04 -38.59 10.46
C ALA A 772 59.77 -37.74 10.59
N TYR A 773 58.86 -37.75 9.61
CA TYR A 773 57.55 -37.10 9.74
C TYR A 773 56.47 -37.88 9.01
N ALA A 774 55.23 -37.80 9.50
CA ALA A 774 54.03 -38.21 8.79
C ALA A 774 53.24 -36.95 8.40
N SER A 775 52.87 -36.81 7.13
CA SER A 775 52.06 -35.70 6.67
C SER A 775 50.91 -36.12 5.78
N ILE A 776 49.84 -35.31 5.81
CA ILE A 776 48.67 -35.46 4.96
C ILE A 776 48.43 -34.17 4.18
N ASN A 777 48.13 -34.35 2.90
CA ASN A 777 47.55 -33.34 2.02
C ASN A 777 46.12 -33.77 1.73
N ILE A 778 45.14 -32.94 2.10
CA ILE A 778 43.74 -33.14 1.71
C ILE A 778 43.38 -32.01 0.77
N THR A 779 43.05 -32.36 -0.47
CA THR A 779 42.46 -31.42 -1.42
C THR A 779 40.95 -31.58 -1.38
N TYR A 780 40.24 -30.50 -1.05
CA TYR A 780 38.78 -30.46 -1.01
C TYR A 780 38.24 -29.16 -1.62
N LYS A 781 36.96 -29.21 -2.00
CA LYS A 781 36.30 -28.13 -2.73
C LYS A 781 35.75 -27.08 -1.74
N THR A 782 36.13 -25.81 -1.88
CA THR A 782 35.58 -24.72 -1.05
C THR A 782 34.66 -23.78 -1.82
N GLY A 783 33.35 -23.89 -1.55
CA GLY A 783 32.38 -22.82 -1.77
C GLY A 783 31.81 -22.60 -3.17
N TYR A 784 30.96 -21.58 -3.26
CA TYR A 784 30.40 -20.98 -4.46
C TYR A 784 31.02 -19.59 -4.62
N GLU A 785 31.40 -19.18 -5.82
CA GLU A 785 31.67 -17.77 -6.12
C GLU A 785 30.41 -17.08 -6.65
N TYR A 786 30.18 -15.87 -6.18
CA TYR A 786 29.10 -15.02 -6.66
C TYR A 786 29.68 -13.99 -7.61
N ASP A 787 29.44 -14.14 -8.90
CA ASP A 787 29.66 -13.05 -9.83
C ASP A 787 28.58 -12.00 -9.62
N THR A 788 29.01 -10.77 -9.37
CA THR A 788 28.13 -9.61 -9.43
C THR A 788 27.91 -9.32 -10.91
N ILE A 789 26.71 -9.61 -11.42
CA ILE A 789 26.35 -9.13 -12.75
C ILE A 789 25.92 -7.69 -12.55
N GLU A 790 26.73 -6.75 -13.05
CA GLU A 790 26.30 -5.37 -13.21
C GLU A 790 25.02 -5.34 -14.05
N PRO A 791 24.06 -4.44 -13.73
CA PRO A 791 22.71 -4.49 -14.29
C PRO A 791 22.77 -4.46 -15.82
N ASP A 792 22.13 -5.44 -16.47
CA ASP A 792 22.02 -5.47 -17.93
C ASP A 792 21.33 -4.18 -18.46
N GLN A 793 20.44 -3.59 -17.64
CA GLN A 793 19.72 -2.35 -17.89
C GLN A 793 19.39 -1.60 -16.58
N TYR A 794 19.31 -0.26 -16.64
CA TYR A 794 18.78 0.58 -15.56
C TYR A 794 17.69 1.53 -16.08
N LYS A 795 16.83 1.99 -15.18
CA LYS A 795 15.65 2.81 -15.51
C LYS A 795 15.74 4.18 -14.84
N GLN A 796 15.52 5.25 -15.60
CA GLN A 796 15.24 6.59 -15.08
C GLN A 796 13.74 6.87 -15.22
N THR A 797 13.09 7.23 -14.12
CA THR A 797 11.71 7.71 -14.12
C THR A 797 11.70 9.19 -13.77
N ILE A 798 11.14 10.01 -14.64
CA ILE A 798 11.00 11.48 -14.50
C ILE A 798 9.53 11.79 -14.30
N PHE A 799 9.23 12.63 -13.32
CA PHE A 799 7.88 13.00 -12.92
C PHE A 799 7.51 14.42 -13.37
N THR A 800 6.21 14.70 -13.45
CA THR A 800 5.71 16.07 -13.59
C THR A 800 6.11 16.88 -12.37
N SER A 801 6.61 18.08 -12.64
CA SER A 801 7.13 19.02 -11.65
C SER A 801 6.61 20.42 -11.96
N TYR A 802 6.98 21.41 -11.17
CA TYR A 802 6.51 22.80 -11.28
C TYR A 802 6.85 23.57 -12.59
N GLY A 803 7.32 22.92 -13.65
CA GLY A 803 7.72 23.59 -14.90
C GLY A 803 8.96 24.49 -14.75
N ASN A 804 9.35 25.21 -15.80
CA ASN A 804 10.48 26.16 -15.82
C ASN A 804 10.15 27.47 -15.08
N ILE A 805 9.48 27.40 -13.92
CA ILE A 805 9.28 28.57 -13.07
C ILE A 805 10.66 28.87 -12.46
N LEU A 806 11.17 30.05 -12.79
CA LEU A 806 12.50 30.54 -12.41
C LEU A 806 12.74 30.35 -10.90
N GLU A 807 13.65 29.43 -10.59
CA GLU A 807 14.72 29.57 -9.59
C GLU A 807 14.55 30.77 -8.63
N THR A 808 13.81 30.64 -7.52
CA THR A 808 14.00 31.38 -6.23
C THR A 808 12.90 31.20 -5.17
N SER A 809 11.72 30.61 -5.47
CA SER A 809 10.62 30.46 -4.49
C SER A 809 9.68 29.28 -4.79
N ASN A 810 8.93 28.84 -3.77
CA ASN A 810 7.86 27.83 -3.91
C ASN A 810 6.83 28.34 -4.94
N PRO A 811 6.45 27.58 -5.99
CA PRO A 811 5.50 28.05 -6.99
C PRO A 811 4.08 28.25 -6.47
N ASP A 812 3.73 27.61 -5.34
CA ASP A 812 2.49 27.90 -4.64
C ASP A 812 2.53 29.31 -3.96
N ASP A 813 3.67 30.01 -4.01
CA ASP A 813 3.93 31.39 -3.54
C ASP A 813 3.96 32.44 -4.69
N TYR A 814 4.20 32.01 -5.94
CA TYR A 814 4.71 32.92 -6.99
C TYR A 814 3.70 33.90 -7.64
N ASN A 815 2.41 33.91 -7.28
CA ASN A 815 1.47 34.89 -7.87
C ASN A 815 0.16 35.09 -7.10
N ASN A 816 0.16 34.96 -5.77
CA ASN A 816 -1.05 35.17 -4.97
C ASN A 816 -1.46 36.63 -4.80
N ASP A 817 -0.79 37.60 -5.43
CA ASP A 817 -1.15 39.03 -5.36
C ASP A 817 -2.60 39.34 -5.79
N LYS A 818 -3.26 38.42 -6.51
CA LYS A 818 -4.67 38.49 -6.93
C LYS A 818 -5.67 37.74 -6.03
N LEU A 819 -5.21 37.00 -5.03
CA LEU A 819 -6.06 36.20 -4.12
C LEU A 819 -6.51 36.95 -2.87
N TYR A 820 -6.07 38.20 -2.71
CA TYR A 820 -6.47 39.07 -1.63
C TYR A 820 -7.60 39.99 -2.10
N SER A 821 -8.83 39.78 -1.61
CA SER A 821 -9.66 40.96 -1.39
C SER A 821 -8.98 41.70 -0.23
N SER A 822 -8.38 42.84 -0.52
CA SER A 822 -7.70 43.71 0.44
C SER A 822 -8.62 44.35 1.48
N ASP A 823 -9.84 43.84 1.61
CA ASP A 823 -10.82 44.33 2.55
C ASP A 823 -10.56 43.60 3.87
N ILE A 824 -10.15 44.38 4.87
CA ILE A 824 -9.86 43.89 6.22
C ILE A 824 -10.92 44.48 7.13
N MET A 825 -11.32 43.71 8.14
CA MET A 825 -12.28 44.15 9.16
C MET A 825 -11.51 44.60 10.41
N ILE A 826 -11.59 45.88 10.75
CA ILE A 826 -11.08 46.39 12.03
C ILE A 826 -12.29 46.81 12.84
N ASN A 827 -12.44 46.23 14.04
CA ASN A 827 -13.59 46.47 14.90
C ASN A 827 -14.94 46.26 14.18
N GLY A 828 -15.03 45.19 13.37
CA GLY A 828 -16.22 44.72 12.65
C GLY A 828 -16.82 45.68 11.61
N GLU A 829 -16.06 46.70 11.21
CA GLU A 829 -16.30 47.45 9.97
C GLU A 829 -15.24 47.07 8.93
N TRP A 830 -15.67 46.89 7.67
CA TRP A 830 -14.76 46.69 6.54
C TRP A 830 -14.04 48.00 6.24
N VAL A 831 -12.72 48.05 6.43
CA VAL A 831 -11.93 49.28 6.31
C VAL A 831 -11.29 49.49 4.93
N GLY A 832 -11.49 48.56 3.99
CA GLY A 832 -10.86 48.57 2.67
C GLY A 832 -9.33 48.37 2.73
N LYS A 833 -8.64 48.66 1.61
CA LYS A 833 -7.17 48.56 1.46
C LYS A 833 -6.43 49.27 2.60
N ILE A 834 -5.55 48.54 3.29
CA ILE A 834 -4.63 49.12 4.27
C ILE A 834 -3.71 50.12 3.57
N LYS A 835 -3.71 51.35 4.09
CA LYS A 835 -2.88 52.44 3.55
C LYS A 835 -1.46 52.46 4.12
N ASP A 836 -1.24 51.82 5.28
CA ASP A 836 0.07 51.70 5.91
C ASP A 836 0.91 50.61 5.22
N PRO A 837 2.03 50.94 4.56
CA PRO A 837 2.82 49.98 3.80
C PRO A 837 3.53 48.92 4.67
N ILE A 838 3.85 49.24 5.93
CA ILE A 838 4.53 48.30 6.85
C ILE A 838 3.53 47.26 7.31
N ILE A 839 2.33 47.72 7.68
CA ILE A 839 1.22 46.85 8.07
C ILE A 839 0.73 46.04 6.86
N ASP A 840 0.56 46.63 5.67
CA ASP A 840 0.20 45.93 4.43
C ASP A 840 1.23 44.85 4.03
N ASN A 841 2.53 45.15 4.16
CA ASN A 841 3.59 44.16 3.93
C ASN A 841 3.60 43.05 4.99
N LEU A 842 3.37 43.38 6.26
CA LEU A 842 3.19 42.41 7.34
C LEU A 842 2.00 41.47 7.02
N TYR A 843 0.87 42.03 6.60
CA TYR A 843 -0.31 41.26 6.21
C TYR A 843 -0.07 40.38 5.00
N LYS A 844 0.56 40.89 3.95
CA LYS A 844 0.98 40.08 2.78
C LYS A 844 1.93 38.95 3.17
N SER A 845 2.71 39.08 4.25
CA SER A 845 3.63 38.02 4.70
C SER A 845 2.97 36.92 5.54
N ILE A 846 1.97 37.25 6.37
CA ILE A 846 1.25 36.27 7.23
C ILE A 846 0.06 35.61 6.50
N THR A 847 -0.41 36.17 5.38
CA THR A 847 -1.58 35.68 4.63
C THR A 847 -1.27 34.90 3.34
N LYS A 848 0.00 34.75 2.98
CA LYS A 848 0.45 33.89 1.87
C LYS A 848 0.33 32.42 2.23
N LYS A 849 -0.89 31.87 2.20
CA LYS A 849 -1.07 30.42 2.14
C LYS A 849 -0.90 29.94 0.70
N ALA A 850 -0.06 28.93 0.53
CA ALA A 850 0.10 28.20 -0.71
C ALA A 850 -1.23 27.49 -1.08
N GLN A 851 -1.66 27.60 -2.33
CA GLN A 851 -2.76 26.77 -2.81
C GLN A 851 -2.24 25.36 -3.08
N ASP A 852 -2.91 24.33 -2.56
CA ASP A 852 -2.50 22.94 -2.83
C ASP A 852 -2.72 22.59 -4.32
N ARG A 853 -1.62 22.60 -5.08
CA ARG A 853 -1.56 22.16 -6.48
C ARG A 853 -0.79 20.84 -6.64
N SER A 854 -0.67 20.06 -5.56
CA SER A 854 0.09 18.80 -5.55
C SER A 854 -0.39 17.76 -6.57
N ARG A 855 -1.64 17.89 -7.03
CA ARG A 855 -2.26 17.05 -8.08
C ARG A 855 -1.69 17.25 -9.47
N GLU A 856 -1.04 18.37 -9.73
CA GLU A 856 -0.35 18.63 -11.01
C GLU A 856 1.01 17.89 -11.11
N ARG A 857 1.44 17.28 -9.99
CA ARG A 857 2.82 16.85 -9.75
C ARG A 857 2.89 15.36 -9.45
N GLY A 858 4.02 14.74 -9.75
CA GLY A 858 4.28 13.32 -9.41
C GLY A 858 3.66 12.30 -10.35
N MET A 859 3.06 12.72 -11.49
CA MET A 859 2.69 11.82 -12.59
C MET A 859 3.95 11.48 -13.40
N ILE A 860 4.06 10.27 -13.95
CA ILE A 860 5.23 9.88 -14.76
C ILE A 860 5.23 10.69 -16.04
N LYS A 861 6.18 11.62 -16.20
CA LYS A 861 6.37 12.46 -17.39
C LYS A 861 7.24 11.75 -18.44
N GLU A 862 8.25 11.01 -18.01
CA GLU A 862 9.15 10.33 -18.93
C GLU A 862 9.81 9.11 -18.27
N GLU A 863 9.93 8.01 -18.99
CA GLU A 863 10.70 6.82 -18.59
C GLU A 863 11.80 6.57 -19.61
N ARG A 864 13.03 6.41 -19.12
CA ARG A 864 14.21 6.13 -19.94
C ARG A 864 14.84 4.83 -19.47
N TYR A 865 15.04 3.92 -20.41
CA TYR A 865 15.68 2.64 -20.17
C TYR A 865 17.04 2.68 -20.84
N TYR A 866 18.08 2.35 -20.08
CA TYR A 866 19.47 2.37 -20.55
C TYR A 866 20.04 0.96 -20.53
N SER A 867 20.94 0.65 -21.46
CA SER A 867 21.78 -0.54 -21.39
C SER A 867 22.89 -0.37 -20.35
N LYS A 868 23.59 -1.47 -20.04
CA LYS A 868 24.83 -1.45 -19.24
C LYS A 868 25.89 -0.45 -19.72
N ASP A 869 25.93 -0.16 -21.03
CA ASP A 869 26.90 0.79 -21.63
C ASP A 869 26.37 2.24 -21.63
N GLU A 870 25.37 2.53 -20.79
CA GLU A 870 24.70 3.83 -20.64
C GLU A 870 24.02 4.34 -21.92
N LYS A 871 23.71 3.44 -22.86
CA LYS A 871 23.00 3.78 -24.09
C LYS A 871 21.49 3.68 -23.88
N LEU A 872 20.76 4.73 -24.27
CA LEU A 872 19.30 4.74 -24.25
C LEU A 872 18.73 3.67 -25.22
N VAL A 873 17.97 2.72 -24.69
CA VAL A 873 17.33 1.62 -25.46
C VAL A 873 15.83 1.80 -25.65
N LYS A 874 15.17 2.46 -24.69
CA LYS A 874 13.73 2.80 -24.77
C LYS A 874 13.45 4.11 -24.06
N ASN A 875 12.57 4.91 -24.63
CA ASN A 875 12.12 6.18 -24.08
C ASN A 875 10.60 6.28 -24.21
N ILE A 876 9.90 6.58 -23.13
CA ILE A 876 8.46 6.79 -23.13
C ILE A 876 8.21 8.17 -22.54
N VAL A 877 7.57 9.06 -23.29
CA VAL A 877 7.19 10.42 -22.84
C VAL A 877 5.67 10.48 -22.71
N TYR A 878 5.20 11.05 -21.61
CA TYR A 878 3.78 11.20 -21.30
C TYR A 878 3.46 12.70 -21.16
N GLU A 879 2.37 13.13 -21.78
CA GLU A 879 1.81 14.48 -21.59
C GLU A 879 0.46 14.41 -20.90
N TYR A 880 0.32 15.16 -19.82
CA TYR A 880 -0.93 15.29 -19.09
C TYR A 880 -1.45 16.71 -19.20
N ARG A 881 -2.75 16.86 -19.42
CA ARG A 881 -3.43 18.15 -19.41
C ARG A 881 -4.78 18.04 -18.71
N PRO A 882 -5.28 19.12 -18.12
CA PRO A 882 -6.68 19.20 -17.75
C PRO A 882 -7.57 19.24 -19.00
N LEU A 883 -8.87 18.89 -18.87
CA LEU A 883 -9.82 18.92 -20.00
C LEU A 883 -10.07 20.33 -20.50
N ASP A 884 -10.23 21.27 -19.58
CA ASP A 884 -10.63 22.63 -19.88
C ASP A 884 -9.44 23.57 -19.74
N ASN A 885 -9.27 24.49 -20.70
CA ASN A 885 -8.21 25.50 -20.63
C ASN A 885 -8.45 26.49 -19.49
N ASN A 886 -9.68 26.55 -18.94
CA ASN A 886 -10.03 27.37 -17.79
C ASN A 886 -10.14 26.54 -16.48
N ILE A 887 -9.12 25.74 -16.17
CA ILE A 887 -9.02 24.95 -14.92
C ILE A 887 -9.30 25.73 -13.64
N PHE A 888 -9.08 27.04 -13.66
CA PHE A 888 -9.27 27.91 -12.52
C PHE A 888 -10.74 28.23 -12.22
N SER A 889 -11.68 27.70 -13.00
CA SER A 889 -13.12 27.86 -12.79
C SER A 889 -13.78 26.72 -11.99
N ASN A 890 -13.23 25.51 -12.00
CA ASN A 890 -13.81 24.37 -11.27
C ASN A 890 -13.20 24.22 -9.86
N TYR A 891 -13.63 25.10 -8.96
CA TYR A 891 -13.23 25.11 -7.55
C TYR A 891 -14.44 25.31 -6.63
N ASN A 892 -14.26 25.09 -5.34
CA ASN A 892 -15.10 25.66 -4.31
C ASN A 892 -14.28 26.56 -3.39
N VAL A 893 -14.94 27.40 -2.61
CA VAL A 893 -14.30 28.33 -1.69
C VAL A 893 -14.47 27.84 -0.27
N TYR A 894 -13.41 27.97 0.51
CA TYR A 894 -13.46 27.83 1.96
C TYR A 894 -12.74 28.99 2.62
N ILE A 895 -13.14 29.29 3.85
CA ILE A 895 -12.57 30.37 4.65
C ILE A 895 -11.68 29.77 5.73
N ASN A 896 -10.43 30.21 5.75
CA ASN A 896 -9.49 29.86 6.80
C ASN A 896 -9.43 31.00 7.81
N THR A 897 -10.03 30.79 8.98
CA THR A 897 -9.90 31.67 10.14
C THR A 897 -8.79 31.14 11.06
N PRO A 898 -7.72 31.90 11.34
CA PRO A 898 -6.78 31.55 12.39
C PRO A 898 -7.52 31.56 13.73
N SER A 899 -7.11 30.70 14.67
CA SER A 899 -7.62 30.75 16.04
C SER A 899 -7.32 32.12 16.68
N SER A 900 -8.29 33.03 16.75
CA SER A 900 -8.13 34.30 17.47
C SER A 900 -8.48 34.14 18.94
N PHE A 901 -7.65 34.69 19.81
CA PHE A 901 -7.96 34.95 21.21
C PHE A 901 -8.83 36.19 21.32
N ALA A 902 -9.82 36.17 22.21
CA ALA A 902 -10.59 37.37 22.53
C ALA A 902 -9.64 38.52 22.97
N ASN A 903 -9.90 39.74 22.49
CA ASN A 903 -9.24 41.03 22.80
C ASN A 903 -8.01 41.46 21.96
N THR A 904 -7.61 40.76 20.90
CA THR A 904 -6.57 41.32 20.01
C THR A 904 -7.14 42.50 19.19
N LYS A 905 -6.65 43.74 19.39
CA LYS A 905 -7.05 44.96 18.63
C LYS A 905 -6.80 44.88 17.11
N LEU A 906 -6.14 43.82 16.66
CA LEU A 906 -5.68 43.62 15.29
C LEU A 906 -6.80 43.16 14.33
N GLY A 907 -7.98 42.75 14.82
CA GLY A 907 -9.13 42.38 13.99
C GLY A 907 -9.11 40.90 13.54
N TYR A 908 -10.28 40.39 13.13
CA TYR A 908 -10.46 39.01 12.68
C TYR A 908 -9.92 38.85 11.25
N TYR A 909 -8.96 37.95 11.03
CA TYR A 909 -8.39 37.73 9.69
C TYR A 909 -8.93 36.46 9.05
N SER A 910 -9.85 36.57 8.11
CA SER A 910 -10.33 35.43 7.33
C SER A 910 -9.61 35.36 5.99
N GLN A 911 -9.05 34.20 5.61
CA GLN A 911 -8.45 33.99 4.28
C GLN A 911 -9.36 33.13 3.41
N LEU A 912 -9.75 33.64 2.24
CA LEU A 912 -10.44 32.86 1.22
C LEU A 912 -9.46 31.99 0.45
N ASN A 913 -9.77 30.71 0.32
CA ASN A 913 -8.97 29.75 -0.44
C ASN A 913 -9.84 28.99 -1.44
N LYS A 914 -9.21 28.49 -2.50
CA LYS A 914 -9.86 27.66 -3.52
C LYS A 914 -9.50 26.19 -3.30
N GLU A 915 -10.52 25.35 -3.25
CA GLU A 915 -10.39 23.89 -3.29
C GLU A 915 -10.77 23.39 -4.68
N TYR A 916 -9.82 22.83 -5.42
CA TYR A 916 -10.03 22.46 -6.83
C TYR A 916 -10.62 21.06 -7.03
N PHE A 917 -11.48 20.92 -8.03
CA PHE A 917 -12.18 19.68 -8.41
C PHE A 917 -11.95 19.31 -9.88
N TYR A 918 -10.68 19.32 -10.32
CA TYR A 918 -10.27 18.88 -11.66
C TYR A 918 -9.21 17.77 -11.60
N GLN A 919 -9.11 16.98 -12.67
CA GLN A 919 -8.12 15.93 -12.85
C GLN A 919 -7.19 16.24 -14.03
N PHE A 920 -6.01 15.62 -14.02
CA PHE A 920 -5.07 15.62 -15.15
C PHE A 920 -5.18 14.30 -15.88
N TYR A 921 -5.34 14.37 -17.19
CA TYR A 921 -5.58 13.21 -18.03
C TYR A 921 -4.39 13.00 -18.93
N LEU A 922 -4.01 11.75 -19.15
CA LEU A 922 -2.99 11.41 -20.15
C LEU A 922 -3.55 11.80 -21.53
N THR A 923 -2.98 12.83 -22.14
CA THR A 923 -3.40 13.35 -23.44
C THR A 923 -2.54 12.85 -24.60
N SER A 924 -1.29 12.50 -24.32
CA SER A 924 -0.37 11.94 -25.30
C SER A 924 0.64 11.01 -24.64
N GLN A 925 0.99 9.94 -25.33
CA GLN A 925 2.10 9.05 -25.00
C GLN A 925 2.96 8.85 -26.25
N LYS A 926 4.26 9.03 -26.12
CA LYS A 926 5.24 8.85 -27.19
C LYS A 926 6.26 7.81 -26.77
N THR A 927 6.31 6.69 -27.47
CA THR A 927 7.25 5.60 -27.22
C THR A 927 8.30 5.56 -28.34
N LYS A 928 9.59 5.56 -27.97
CA LYS A 928 10.73 5.37 -28.86
C LYS A 928 11.54 4.15 -28.43
N GLU A 929 11.75 3.20 -29.32
CA GLU A 929 12.69 2.09 -29.13
C GLU A 929 13.90 2.25 -30.06
N TYR A 930 15.09 2.17 -29.46
CA TYR A 930 16.36 2.34 -30.16
C TYR A 930 16.95 0.96 -30.43
N ARG A 931 16.79 0.46 -31.66
CA ARG A 931 17.33 -0.85 -32.06
C ARG A 931 18.72 -0.69 -32.64
N GLN A 932 19.67 -1.49 -32.16
CA GLN A 932 21.00 -1.54 -32.75
C GLN A 932 20.88 -1.90 -34.24
N ASN A 933 21.37 -1.02 -35.12
CA ASN A 933 21.44 -1.19 -36.57
C ASN A 933 20.09 -1.24 -37.33
N SER A 934 18.94 -0.95 -36.70
CA SER A 934 17.61 -1.01 -37.36
C SER A 934 16.79 0.29 -37.27
N GLY A 935 17.40 1.40 -36.85
CA GLY A 935 16.72 2.70 -36.71
C GLY A 935 15.90 2.82 -35.42
N ILE A 936 15.06 3.86 -35.36
CA ILE A 936 14.19 4.18 -34.22
C ILE A 936 12.76 3.74 -34.57
N LEU A 937 12.14 2.95 -33.71
CA LEU A 937 10.70 2.74 -33.77
C LEU A 937 10.02 3.76 -32.87
N GLU A 938 9.15 4.58 -33.46
CA GLU A 938 8.34 5.56 -32.77
C GLU A 938 6.85 5.22 -32.89
N ILE A 939 6.14 5.26 -31.77
CA ILE A 939 4.68 5.19 -31.67
C ILE A 939 4.20 6.41 -30.89
N ASN A 940 3.30 7.20 -31.49
CA ASN A 940 2.64 8.32 -30.83
C ASN A 940 1.17 7.98 -30.61
N GLU A 941 0.69 8.06 -29.39
CA GLU A 941 -0.71 7.88 -29.01
C GLU A 941 -1.25 9.20 -28.47
N SER A 942 -2.47 9.58 -28.84
CA SER A 942 -3.17 10.73 -28.26
C SER A 942 -4.58 10.35 -27.84
N TYR A 943 -5.09 11.00 -26.80
CA TYR A 943 -6.31 10.63 -26.10
C TYR A 943 -7.22 11.84 -25.92
N ASN A 944 -8.50 11.68 -26.25
CA ASN A 944 -9.56 12.64 -25.96
C ASN A 944 -10.60 11.98 -25.07
N TYR A 945 -11.09 12.71 -24.08
CA TYR A 945 -12.01 12.20 -23.06
C TYR A 945 -13.40 12.81 -23.20
N ASP A 946 -14.35 12.33 -22.41
CA ASP A 946 -15.67 12.92 -22.23
C ASP A 946 -15.63 14.24 -21.45
N THR A 947 -16.77 14.89 -21.30
CA THR A 947 -16.87 16.22 -20.65
C THR A 947 -16.41 16.22 -19.21
N ASP A 948 -16.58 15.09 -18.53
CA ASP A 948 -16.23 14.92 -17.12
C ASP A 948 -14.82 14.33 -16.94
N GLY A 949 -14.23 13.77 -18.00
CA GLY A 949 -12.85 13.27 -18.02
C GLY A 949 -12.63 11.82 -17.62
N TYR A 950 -13.69 11.09 -17.28
CA TYR A 950 -13.57 9.72 -16.77
C TYR A 950 -13.44 8.68 -17.89
N TYR A 951 -13.87 9.01 -19.11
CA TYR A 951 -13.98 8.04 -20.19
C TYR A 951 -13.29 8.54 -21.46
N VAL A 952 -12.37 7.73 -22.02
CA VAL A 952 -11.70 8.03 -23.29
C VAL A 952 -12.72 7.94 -24.42
N LYS A 953 -13.05 9.06 -25.07
CA LYS A 953 -13.92 9.07 -26.26
C LYS A 953 -13.18 8.67 -27.53
N LYS A 954 -11.91 9.04 -27.65
CA LYS A 954 -11.10 8.77 -28.84
C LYS A 954 -9.63 8.58 -28.49
N LYS A 955 -9.03 7.54 -29.06
CA LYS A 955 -7.57 7.30 -29.08
C LYS A 955 -7.07 7.37 -30.52
N THR A 956 -5.97 8.07 -30.76
CA THR A 956 -5.31 8.11 -32.08
C THR A 956 -3.89 7.58 -31.94
N ILE A 957 -3.50 6.59 -32.74
CA ILE A 957 -2.18 5.97 -32.75
C ILE A 957 -1.51 6.29 -34.08
N VAL A 958 -0.26 6.75 -34.05
CA VAL A 958 0.57 7.03 -35.23
C VAL A 958 1.86 6.21 -35.11
N ASN A 959 2.00 5.21 -35.97
CA ASN A 959 3.16 4.32 -36.00
C ASN A 959 4.34 4.93 -36.79
N SER A 960 5.50 4.28 -36.73
CA SER A 960 6.77 4.81 -37.29
C SER A 960 6.75 5.03 -38.80
N ASN A 961 5.82 4.37 -39.51
CA ASN A 961 5.61 4.50 -40.95
C ASN A 961 4.59 5.59 -41.32
N GLY A 962 4.08 6.36 -40.35
CA GLY A 962 3.06 7.40 -40.55
C GLY A 962 1.62 6.89 -40.58
N THR A 963 1.39 5.57 -40.45
CA THR A 963 0.04 5.00 -40.40
C THR A 963 -0.70 5.52 -39.18
N THR A 964 -1.87 6.09 -39.40
CA THR A 964 -2.75 6.62 -38.34
C THR A 964 -3.92 5.67 -38.13
N ILE A 965 -4.12 5.24 -36.89
CA ILE A 965 -5.24 4.42 -36.42
C ILE A 965 -6.05 5.28 -35.45
N ASN A 966 -7.34 5.52 -35.75
CA ASN A 966 -8.26 6.18 -34.83
C ASN A 966 -9.15 5.11 -34.18
N VAL A 967 -9.36 5.20 -32.87
CA VAL A 967 -10.25 4.34 -32.11
C VAL A 967 -11.23 5.22 -31.35
N ASP A 968 -12.49 5.23 -31.79
CA ASP A 968 -13.59 5.93 -31.11
C ASP A 968 -14.34 4.96 -30.19
N TYR A 969 -14.61 5.38 -28.96
CA TYR A 969 -15.28 4.56 -27.94
C TYR A 969 -16.67 5.12 -27.64
N SER A 970 -17.65 4.23 -27.48
CA SER A 970 -18.98 4.55 -26.97
C SER A 970 -19.29 3.77 -25.70
N TYR A 971 -19.90 4.47 -24.75
CA TYR A 971 -20.31 3.99 -23.44
C TYR A 971 -21.85 3.95 -23.34
N PRO A 972 -22.45 3.39 -22.27
CA PRO A 972 -23.90 3.28 -22.13
C PRO A 972 -24.62 4.62 -22.26
N SER A 973 -24.02 5.70 -21.75
CA SER A 973 -24.55 7.08 -21.84
C SER A 973 -24.60 7.63 -23.26
N ASN A 974 -23.86 7.04 -24.22
CA ASN A 974 -23.86 7.46 -25.62
C ASN A 974 -24.92 6.72 -26.47
N LYS A 975 -25.62 5.75 -25.89
CA LYS A 975 -26.61 4.91 -26.57
C LYS A 975 -28.03 5.23 -26.12
N SER A 976 -28.97 5.09 -27.04
CA SER A 976 -30.38 5.44 -26.80
C SER A 976 -31.28 4.22 -26.52
N ASP A 977 -30.77 3.01 -26.74
CA ASP A 977 -31.49 1.76 -26.48
C ASP A 977 -31.87 1.62 -25.01
N ILE A 978 -32.99 0.94 -24.78
CA ILE A 978 -33.59 0.80 -23.44
C ILE A 978 -32.61 0.17 -22.44
N ILE A 979 -31.89 -0.87 -22.85
CA ILE A 979 -30.94 -1.59 -21.97
C ILE A 979 -29.82 -0.65 -21.47
N TYR A 980 -29.29 0.21 -22.33
CA TYR A 980 -28.21 1.13 -21.95
C TYR A 980 -28.71 2.28 -21.08
N LYS A 981 -29.94 2.77 -21.30
CA LYS A 981 -30.60 3.72 -20.37
C LYS A 981 -30.82 3.11 -18.99
N GLU A 982 -31.14 1.83 -18.92
CA GLU A 982 -31.26 1.11 -17.65
C GLU A 982 -29.90 0.91 -16.98
N MET A 983 -28.84 0.59 -17.74
CA MET A 983 -27.46 0.56 -17.22
C MET A 983 -27.07 1.92 -16.63
N VAL A 984 -27.34 3.03 -17.34
CA VAL A 984 -27.09 4.38 -16.83
C VAL A 984 -27.88 4.65 -15.54
N LYS A 985 -29.14 4.24 -15.46
CA LYS A 985 -29.96 4.37 -14.24
C LYS A 985 -29.38 3.56 -13.06
N ALA A 986 -28.78 2.41 -13.36
CA ALA A 986 -28.06 1.58 -12.39
C ALA A 986 -26.63 2.06 -12.09
N ASN A 987 -26.22 3.21 -12.65
CA ASN A 987 -24.86 3.76 -12.56
C ASN A 987 -23.77 2.82 -13.12
N ILE A 988 -24.12 1.97 -14.09
CA ILE A 988 -23.18 1.16 -14.86
C ILE A 988 -22.81 1.95 -16.13
N LEU A 989 -21.70 2.68 -16.06
CA LEU A 989 -21.25 3.64 -17.07
C LEU A 989 -19.91 3.27 -17.71
N ALA A 990 -19.05 2.55 -16.99
CA ALA A 990 -17.70 2.20 -17.44
C ALA A 990 -17.61 1.22 -18.63
N PRO A 991 -18.55 0.27 -18.86
CA PRO A 991 -18.40 -0.71 -19.94
C PRO A 991 -18.34 -0.07 -21.33
N VAL A 992 -17.32 -0.40 -22.11
CA VAL A 992 -17.24 0.01 -23.52
C VAL A 992 -18.26 -0.80 -24.33
N ILE A 993 -19.25 -0.12 -24.89
CA ILE A 993 -20.33 -0.72 -25.67
C ILE A 993 -19.94 -0.89 -27.13
N GLU A 994 -19.20 0.08 -27.67
CA GLU A 994 -18.74 0.04 -29.07
C GLU A 994 -17.35 0.66 -29.19
N LYS A 995 -16.51 0.03 -30.01
CA LYS A 995 -15.25 0.58 -30.50
C LYS A 995 -15.32 0.72 -32.02
N THR A 996 -15.03 1.89 -32.57
CA THR A 996 -14.86 2.08 -34.02
C THR A 996 -13.39 2.37 -34.31
N ILE A 997 -12.73 1.44 -35.01
CA ILE A 997 -11.33 1.50 -35.43
C ILE A 997 -11.28 1.93 -36.90
N THR A 998 -10.58 3.02 -37.20
CA THR A 998 -10.41 3.54 -38.57
C THR A 998 -8.93 3.63 -38.91
N THR A 999 -8.53 2.95 -39.99
CA THR A 999 -7.15 2.93 -40.51
C THR A 999 -7.17 3.22 -42.01
N GLY A 1000 -6.74 4.42 -42.42
CA GLY A 1000 -6.90 4.88 -43.80
C GLY A 1000 -8.37 4.91 -44.22
N ASN A 1001 -8.72 4.19 -45.30
CA ASN A 1001 -10.11 4.06 -45.78
C ASN A 1001 -10.87 2.88 -45.16
N SER A 1002 -10.23 2.06 -44.32
CA SER A 1002 -10.86 0.90 -43.70
C SER A 1002 -11.46 1.27 -42.37
N MET A 1003 -12.71 0.88 -42.14
CA MET A 1003 -13.42 1.06 -40.87
C MET A 1003 -13.88 -0.29 -40.34
N GLN A 1004 -13.57 -0.55 -39.07
CA GLN A 1004 -14.03 -1.70 -38.31
C GLN A 1004 -14.76 -1.22 -37.06
N GLN A 1005 -15.94 -1.75 -36.79
CA GLN A 1005 -16.65 -1.53 -35.53
C GLN A 1005 -16.71 -2.84 -34.75
N ILE A 1006 -16.49 -2.79 -33.44
CA ILE A 1006 -16.66 -3.90 -32.51
C ILE A 1006 -17.72 -3.47 -31.51
N ILE A 1007 -18.87 -4.15 -31.52
CA ILE A 1007 -20.04 -3.83 -30.69
C ILE A 1007 -20.25 -4.96 -29.70
N THR A 1008 -20.38 -4.62 -28.41
CA THR A 1008 -20.80 -5.55 -27.36
C THR A 1008 -22.23 -5.23 -26.96
N ASP A 1009 -23.15 -6.11 -27.34
CA ASP A 1009 -24.56 -6.00 -26.96
C ASP A 1009 -24.76 -6.54 -25.54
N TYR A 1010 -25.76 -6.00 -24.84
CA TYR A 1010 -26.11 -6.42 -23.48
C TYR A 1010 -27.55 -6.92 -23.39
N GLN A 1011 -27.81 -7.77 -22.41
CA GLN A 1011 -29.12 -8.31 -22.08
C GLN A 1011 -29.34 -8.38 -20.57
N LYS A 1012 -30.59 -8.58 -20.18
CA LYS A 1012 -31.03 -8.88 -18.81
C LYS A 1012 -32.09 -9.98 -18.84
N ASP A 1013 -32.06 -10.87 -17.85
CA ASP A 1013 -33.10 -11.89 -17.68
C ASP A 1013 -33.59 -11.88 -16.21
N PRO A 1014 -34.87 -11.54 -15.95
CA PRO A 1014 -35.40 -11.48 -14.59
C PRO A 1014 -35.48 -12.84 -13.90
N ILE A 1015 -35.64 -13.92 -14.67
CA ILE A 1015 -35.84 -15.28 -14.16
C ILE A 1015 -34.49 -15.98 -14.02
N LYS A 1016 -33.69 -15.99 -15.09
CA LYS A 1016 -32.42 -16.75 -15.11
C LYS A 1016 -31.32 -16.06 -14.35
N THR A 1017 -31.12 -14.75 -14.55
CA THR A 1017 -29.95 -14.02 -14.03
C THR A 1017 -30.29 -12.93 -13.03
N LYS A 1018 -31.56 -12.87 -12.58
CA LYS A 1018 -32.07 -11.88 -11.63
C LYS A 1018 -31.81 -10.44 -12.08
N ASN A 1019 -32.01 -10.15 -13.38
CA ASN A 1019 -31.78 -8.85 -14.02
C ASN A 1019 -30.32 -8.36 -14.00
N LEU A 1020 -29.34 -9.26 -13.94
CA LEU A 1020 -27.95 -8.91 -14.20
C LEU A 1020 -27.78 -8.37 -15.63
N PHE A 1021 -27.08 -7.25 -15.78
CA PHE A 1021 -26.62 -6.75 -17.07
C PHE A 1021 -25.42 -7.59 -17.52
N LEU A 1022 -25.64 -8.44 -18.52
CA LEU A 1022 -24.63 -9.36 -19.02
C LEU A 1022 -24.45 -9.18 -20.53
N PRO A 1023 -23.25 -9.42 -21.07
CA PRO A 1023 -23.05 -9.35 -22.49
C PRO A 1023 -23.90 -10.42 -23.20
N LYS A 1024 -24.41 -10.08 -24.38
CA LYS A 1024 -25.26 -10.91 -25.23
C LYS A 1024 -24.49 -11.40 -26.45
N SER A 1025 -23.75 -10.51 -27.09
CA SER A 1025 -22.97 -10.80 -28.29
C SER A 1025 -21.84 -9.80 -28.48
N VAL A 1026 -20.79 -10.23 -29.16
CA VAL A 1026 -19.77 -9.35 -29.75
C VAL A 1026 -19.90 -9.43 -31.26
N THR A 1027 -20.13 -8.29 -31.90
CA THR A 1027 -20.31 -8.18 -33.36
C THR A 1027 -19.21 -7.30 -33.94
N THR A 1028 -18.49 -7.81 -34.93
CA THR A 1028 -17.59 -7.01 -35.76
C THR A 1028 -18.28 -6.62 -37.06
N LYS A 1029 -18.25 -5.32 -37.38
CA LYS A 1029 -18.62 -4.79 -38.69
C LYS A 1029 -17.37 -4.29 -39.39
N ILE A 1030 -17.12 -4.69 -40.63
CA ILE A 1030 -16.06 -4.16 -41.48
C ILE A 1030 -16.73 -3.55 -42.70
N ASN A 1031 -16.68 -2.22 -42.81
CA ASN A 1031 -17.43 -1.48 -43.83
C ASN A 1031 -18.94 -1.85 -43.84
N THR A 1032 -19.43 -2.52 -44.88
CA THR A 1032 -20.84 -2.96 -44.99
C THR A 1032 -21.09 -4.36 -44.41
N ASP A 1033 -20.04 -5.15 -44.20
CA ASP A 1033 -20.16 -6.54 -43.78
C ASP A 1033 -20.22 -6.62 -42.26
N SER A 1034 -21.19 -7.36 -41.74
CA SER A 1034 -21.40 -7.56 -40.31
C SER A 1034 -21.28 -9.05 -39.99
N ARG A 1035 -20.52 -9.39 -38.96
CA ARG A 1035 -20.41 -10.75 -38.44
C ARG A 1035 -20.48 -10.76 -36.93
N VAL A 1036 -21.16 -11.75 -36.38
CA VAL A 1036 -21.18 -12.00 -34.93
C VAL A 1036 -19.97 -12.86 -34.61
N ASP A 1037 -19.00 -12.32 -33.87
CA ASP A 1037 -17.79 -13.06 -33.52
C ASP A 1037 -17.98 -13.97 -32.31
N LEU A 1038 -18.91 -13.60 -31.42
CA LEU A 1038 -19.20 -14.31 -30.19
C LEU A 1038 -20.65 -14.10 -29.76
N VAL A 1039 -21.34 -15.17 -29.38
CA VAL A 1039 -22.64 -15.13 -28.70
C VAL A 1039 -22.48 -15.69 -27.30
N TYR A 1040 -23.05 -15.00 -26.31
CA TYR A 1040 -23.16 -15.50 -24.95
C TYR A 1040 -24.53 -16.15 -24.77
N ASP A 1041 -24.60 -17.43 -25.11
CA ASP A 1041 -25.86 -18.15 -25.23
C ASP A 1041 -26.56 -18.32 -23.89
N LEU A 1042 -25.80 -18.67 -22.84
CA LEU A 1042 -26.36 -19.05 -21.55
C LEU A 1042 -25.49 -18.61 -20.39
N PHE A 1043 -26.16 -18.17 -19.32
CA PHE A 1043 -25.58 -17.85 -18.03
C PHE A 1043 -26.35 -18.58 -16.93
N ASN A 1044 -25.65 -18.94 -15.86
CA ASN A 1044 -26.29 -19.43 -14.64
C ASN A 1044 -26.88 -18.27 -13.82
N SER A 1045 -27.57 -18.59 -12.72
CA SER A 1045 -28.19 -17.60 -11.83
C SER A 1045 -27.23 -16.69 -11.07
N LYS A 1046 -25.93 -16.92 -11.21
CA LYS A 1046 -24.86 -16.11 -10.64
C LYS A 1046 -24.19 -15.22 -11.69
N GLY A 1047 -24.63 -15.26 -12.95
CA GLY A 1047 -24.04 -14.51 -14.06
C GLY A 1047 -22.77 -15.15 -14.64
N ASN A 1048 -22.44 -16.39 -14.27
CA ASN A 1048 -21.32 -17.09 -14.90
C ASN A 1048 -21.77 -17.69 -16.23
N ILE A 1049 -20.89 -17.61 -17.22
CA ILE A 1049 -21.09 -18.17 -18.55
C ILE A 1049 -21.26 -19.69 -18.45
N GLN A 1050 -22.33 -20.24 -19.04
CA GLN A 1050 -22.54 -21.68 -19.20
C GLN A 1050 -22.33 -22.13 -20.64
N GLN A 1051 -22.59 -21.27 -21.61
CA GLN A 1051 -22.33 -21.54 -23.02
C GLN A 1051 -22.01 -20.25 -23.78
N ILE A 1052 -21.02 -20.33 -24.66
CA ILE A 1052 -20.76 -19.36 -25.73
C ILE A 1052 -20.74 -20.07 -27.07
N THR A 1053 -20.96 -19.32 -28.15
CA THR A 1053 -20.77 -19.79 -29.53
C THR A 1053 -19.87 -18.80 -30.27
N GLY A 1054 -18.73 -19.30 -30.77
CA GLY A 1054 -17.77 -18.50 -31.52
C GLY A 1054 -18.14 -18.29 -32.99
N LEU A 1055 -17.36 -17.48 -33.69
CA LEU A 1055 -17.51 -17.18 -35.12
C LEU A 1055 -17.50 -18.44 -36.01
N ASP A 1056 -16.75 -19.46 -35.60
CA ASP A 1056 -16.65 -20.76 -36.25
C ASP A 1056 -17.92 -21.63 -36.08
N GLY A 1057 -18.94 -21.13 -35.36
CA GLY A 1057 -20.14 -21.87 -35.00
C GLY A 1057 -19.89 -22.91 -33.92
N ILE A 1058 -18.70 -22.94 -33.33
CA ILE A 1058 -18.36 -23.90 -32.27
C ILE A 1058 -18.90 -23.38 -30.95
N SER A 1059 -19.80 -24.17 -30.36
CA SER A 1059 -20.24 -23.95 -28.99
C SER A 1059 -19.19 -24.47 -28.00
N VAL A 1060 -18.97 -23.67 -26.96
CA VAL A 1060 -18.14 -24.02 -25.80
C VAL A 1060 -19.00 -23.94 -24.56
N VAL A 1061 -19.13 -25.06 -23.86
CA VAL A 1061 -19.89 -25.21 -22.62
C VAL A 1061 -18.94 -25.16 -21.43
N TYR A 1062 -19.35 -24.44 -20.39
CA TYR A 1062 -18.66 -24.38 -19.11
C TYR A 1062 -19.52 -24.97 -18.00
N LEU A 1063 -18.98 -25.95 -17.29
CA LEU A 1063 -19.59 -26.48 -16.06
C LEU A 1063 -18.85 -25.92 -14.86
N TRP A 1064 -19.60 -25.55 -13.84
CA TRP A 1064 -19.08 -24.89 -12.64
C TRP A 1064 -19.31 -25.75 -11.41
N SER A 1065 -18.49 -25.57 -10.38
CA SER A 1065 -18.69 -26.16 -9.07
C SER A 1065 -18.10 -25.24 -7.99
N TYR A 1066 -17.97 -25.74 -6.77
CA TYR A 1066 -17.47 -25.01 -5.60
C TYR A 1066 -18.31 -23.75 -5.35
N ASN A 1067 -19.63 -23.91 -5.26
CA ASN A 1067 -20.61 -22.81 -5.19
C ASN A 1067 -20.53 -21.84 -6.39
N CYS A 1068 -20.38 -22.37 -7.60
CA CYS A 1068 -20.17 -21.61 -8.83
C CYS A 1068 -18.92 -20.69 -8.80
N GLN A 1069 -17.88 -21.03 -8.02
CA GLN A 1069 -16.65 -20.23 -7.95
C GLN A 1069 -15.62 -20.64 -9.00
N TYR A 1070 -15.56 -21.93 -9.37
CA TYR A 1070 -14.56 -22.43 -10.31
C TYR A 1070 -15.20 -23.21 -11.47
N PRO A 1071 -14.76 -22.98 -12.72
CA PRO A 1071 -15.10 -23.83 -13.84
C PRO A 1071 -14.40 -25.19 -13.70
N ILE A 1072 -15.16 -26.28 -13.67
CA ILE A 1072 -14.62 -27.65 -13.55
C ILE A 1072 -14.59 -28.40 -14.89
N ALA A 1073 -15.22 -27.85 -15.93
CA ALA A 1073 -15.09 -28.36 -17.30
C ALA A 1073 -15.21 -27.23 -18.32
N GLU A 1074 -14.36 -27.28 -19.35
CA GLU A 1074 -14.52 -26.58 -20.62
C GLU A 1074 -14.77 -27.64 -21.69
N ILE A 1075 -15.88 -27.54 -22.42
CA ILE A 1075 -16.33 -28.57 -23.36
C ILE A 1075 -16.63 -27.94 -24.72
N LYS A 1076 -15.85 -28.26 -25.75
CA LYS A 1076 -15.99 -27.72 -27.11
C LYS A 1076 -16.74 -28.69 -28.02
N ASN A 1077 -17.29 -28.14 -29.11
CA ASN A 1077 -18.06 -28.85 -30.16
C ASN A 1077 -19.40 -29.43 -29.68
N VAL A 1078 -19.93 -28.95 -28.56
CA VAL A 1078 -21.20 -29.42 -27.99
C VAL A 1078 -22.01 -28.26 -27.43
N THR A 1079 -23.33 -28.42 -27.39
CA THR A 1079 -24.26 -27.46 -26.77
C THR A 1079 -24.60 -27.88 -25.34
N TYR A 1080 -25.00 -26.90 -24.52
CA TYR A 1080 -25.44 -27.12 -23.15
C TYR A 1080 -26.63 -28.07 -23.10
N THR A 1081 -27.58 -27.96 -24.04
CA THR A 1081 -28.73 -28.88 -24.15
C THR A 1081 -28.31 -30.33 -24.35
N GLN A 1082 -27.27 -30.58 -25.18
CA GLN A 1082 -26.73 -31.93 -25.35
C GLN A 1082 -26.06 -32.44 -24.08
N ILE A 1083 -25.34 -31.58 -23.36
CA ILE A 1083 -24.76 -31.94 -22.05
C ILE A 1083 -25.85 -32.25 -21.02
N VAL A 1084 -26.93 -31.48 -20.98
CA VAL A 1084 -28.10 -31.72 -20.12
C VAL A 1084 -28.79 -33.03 -20.49
N ALA A 1085 -28.89 -33.39 -21.77
CA ALA A 1085 -29.47 -34.66 -22.20
C ALA A 1085 -28.67 -35.88 -21.72
N VAL A 1086 -27.36 -35.74 -21.55
CA VAL A 1086 -26.47 -36.83 -21.07
C VAL A 1086 -26.36 -36.87 -19.54
N LEU A 1087 -26.13 -35.72 -18.90
CA LEU A 1087 -25.89 -35.65 -17.45
C LEU A 1087 -27.17 -35.42 -16.62
N GLY A 1088 -28.21 -34.83 -17.20
CA GLY A 1088 -29.39 -34.33 -16.51
C GLY A 1088 -29.16 -32.99 -15.80
N GLN A 1089 -30.16 -32.10 -15.84
CA GLN A 1089 -30.08 -30.78 -15.20
C GLN A 1089 -29.87 -30.87 -13.69
N THR A 1090 -30.51 -31.84 -13.02
CA THR A 1090 -30.39 -32.04 -11.57
C THR A 1090 -28.95 -32.32 -11.13
N LEU A 1091 -28.17 -33.10 -11.90
CA LEU A 1091 -26.77 -33.35 -11.58
C LEU A 1091 -25.95 -32.07 -11.76
N ILE A 1092 -26.15 -31.35 -12.86
CA ILE A 1092 -25.42 -30.11 -13.14
C ILE A 1092 -25.67 -29.06 -12.05
N ASP A 1093 -26.93 -28.87 -11.64
CA ASP A 1093 -27.29 -27.92 -10.59
C ASP A 1093 -26.75 -28.32 -9.22
N ARG A 1094 -26.78 -29.63 -8.90
CA ARG A 1094 -26.18 -30.17 -7.67
C ARG A 1094 -24.67 -29.92 -7.66
N VAL A 1095 -23.97 -30.18 -8.76
CA VAL A 1095 -22.52 -29.98 -8.85
C VAL A 1095 -22.16 -28.49 -8.77
N ALA A 1096 -22.93 -27.62 -9.42
CA ALA A 1096 -22.74 -26.17 -9.38
C ALA A 1096 -22.86 -25.60 -7.97
N SER A 1097 -23.84 -26.09 -7.20
CA SER A 1097 -24.11 -25.67 -5.82
C SER A 1097 -23.31 -26.42 -4.74
N ALA A 1098 -22.51 -27.42 -5.13
CA ALA A 1098 -21.68 -28.15 -4.18
C ALA A 1098 -20.51 -27.28 -3.69
N SER A 1099 -20.26 -27.28 -2.37
CA SER A 1099 -19.07 -26.66 -1.79
C SER A 1099 -17.79 -27.40 -2.19
N ILE A 1100 -17.87 -28.72 -2.32
CA ILE A 1100 -16.88 -29.61 -2.92
C ILE A 1100 -17.67 -30.68 -3.72
N PRO A 1101 -17.42 -30.87 -5.02
CA PRO A 1101 -18.11 -31.89 -5.81
C PRO A 1101 -17.69 -33.30 -5.38
N SER A 1102 -18.60 -34.27 -5.48
CA SER A 1102 -18.29 -35.67 -5.15
C SER A 1102 -17.46 -36.34 -6.24
N ASP A 1103 -16.65 -37.35 -5.89
CA ASP A 1103 -15.87 -38.12 -6.86
C ASP A 1103 -16.76 -38.76 -7.93
N ALA A 1104 -17.96 -39.21 -7.54
CA ALA A 1104 -18.94 -39.78 -8.48
C ALA A 1104 -19.42 -38.75 -9.51
N ASP A 1105 -19.65 -37.50 -9.09
CA ASP A 1105 -20.04 -36.41 -9.99
C ASP A 1105 -18.92 -36.03 -10.95
N LEU A 1106 -17.69 -35.90 -10.43
CA LEU A 1106 -16.51 -35.60 -11.25
C LEU A 1106 -16.22 -36.70 -12.26
N LEU A 1107 -16.39 -37.97 -11.86
CA LEU A 1107 -16.27 -39.12 -12.76
C LEU A 1107 -17.34 -39.09 -13.86
N ALA A 1108 -18.58 -38.76 -13.53
CA ALA A 1108 -19.66 -38.65 -14.52
C ALA A 1108 -19.37 -37.55 -15.56
N ILE A 1109 -18.87 -36.39 -15.12
CA ILE A 1109 -18.46 -35.30 -16.02
C ILE A 1109 -17.25 -35.70 -16.87
N ASN A 1110 -16.22 -36.31 -16.25
CA ASN A 1110 -15.03 -36.76 -16.96
C ASN A 1110 -15.35 -37.84 -18.03
N ALA A 1111 -16.34 -38.70 -17.76
CA ALA A 1111 -16.79 -39.73 -18.69
C ALA A 1111 -17.39 -39.18 -20.00
N LEU A 1112 -17.79 -37.89 -20.06
CA LEU A 1112 -18.24 -37.25 -21.29
C LEU A 1112 -17.22 -37.36 -22.43
N ARG A 1113 -15.91 -37.40 -22.10
CA ARG A 1113 -14.81 -37.52 -23.07
C ARG A 1113 -14.92 -38.77 -23.95
N ASN A 1114 -15.61 -39.81 -23.47
CA ASN A 1114 -15.83 -41.08 -24.17
C ASN A 1114 -17.23 -41.20 -24.79
N ASN A 1115 -18.10 -40.20 -24.65
CA ASN A 1115 -19.48 -40.22 -25.15
C ASN A 1115 -19.58 -39.79 -26.63
N THR A 1116 -18.68 -40.27 -27.49
CA THR A 1116 -18.57 -39.84 -28.88
C THR A 1116 -19.77 -40.24 -29.76
N SER A 1117 -20.57 -41.22 -29.32
CA SER A 1117 -21.81 -41.63 -29.98
C SER A 1117 -22.95 -40.62 -29.81
N ALA A 1118 -22.99 -39.90 -28.68
CA ALA A 1118 -23.99 -38.86 -28.39
C ALA A 1118 -23.44 -37.44 -28.59
N LEU A 1119 -22.12 -37.26 -28.44
CA LEU A 1119 -21.40 -35.98 -28.44
C LEU A 1119 -20.26 -36.05 -29.47
N LYS A 1120 -20.59 -35.80 -30.74
CA LYS A 1120 -19.65 -35.90 -31.85
C LYS A 1120 -18.52 -34.87 -31.71
N ASP A 1121 -17.28 -35.29 -31.97
CA ASP A 1121 -16.07 -34.44 -31.98
C ASP A 1121 -15.83 -33.66 -30.66
N ILE A 1122 -16.39 -34.15 -29.55
CA ILE A 1122 -16.27 -33.53 -28.23
C ILE A 1122 -14.80 -33.37 -27.81
N GLN A 1123 -14.45 -32.17 -27.35
CA GLN A 1123 -13.18 -31.90 -26.69
C GLN A 1123 -13.47 -31.33 -25.31
N ILE A 1124 -13.27 -32.14 -24.29
CA ILE A 1124 -13.44 -31.73 -22.89
C ILE A 1124 -12.08 -31.57 -22.25
N THR A 1125 -11.92 -30.50 -21.45
CA THR A 1125 -10.87 -30.37 -20.44
C THR A 1125 -11.55 -30.26 -19.09
N THR A 1126 -11.14 -31.06 -18.11
CA THR A 1126 -11.71 -31.04 -16.75
C THR A 1126 -10.69 -30.60 -15.73
N TYR A 1127 -11.17 -29.96 -14.68
CA TYR A 1127 -10.35 -29.41 -13.62
C TYR A 1127 -10.94 -29.75 -12.26
N THR A 1128 -10.08 -30.05 -11.31
CA THR A 1128 -10.45 -30.12 -9.89
C THR A 1128 -9.64 -29.10 -9.13
N TYR A 1129 -10.22 -28.55 -8.07
CA TYR A 1129 -9.57 -27.54 -7.25
C TYR A 1129 -9.53 -27.99 -5.80
N LYS A 1130 -8.48 -27.55 -5.10
CA LYS A 1130 -8.48 -27.44 -3.65
C LYS A 1130 -8.91 -26.01 -3.38
N PRO A 1131 -10.16 -25.78 -2.92
CA PRO A 1131 -10.67 -24.43 -2.74
C PRO A 1131 -9.67 -23.56 -2.00
N LEU A 1132 -9.42 -22.38 -2.58
CA LEU A 1132 -8.61 -21.34 -1.97
C LEU A 1132 -7.10 -21.71 -1.85
N VAL A 1133 -6.66 -22.80 -2.49
CA VAL A 1133 -5.25 -23.17 -2.65
C VAL A 1133 -4.86 -23.10 -4.13
N GLY A 1134 -5.62 -23.80 -4.97
CA GLY A 1134 -5.40 -23.83 -6.41
C GLY A 1134 -5.93 -25.09 -7.08
N MET A 1135 -5.62 -25.24 -8.35
CA MET A 1135 -5.98 -26.39 -9.18
C MET A 1135 -5.23 -27.64 -8.71
N LEU A 1136 -5.93 -28.74 -8.42
CA LEU A 1136 -5.34 -30.04 -8.07
C LEU A 1136 -5.04 -30.90 -9.29
N THR A 1137 -5.94 -30.86 -10.28
CA THR A 1137 -5.78 -31.64 -11.51
C THR A 1137 -6.28 -30.85 -12.70
N SER A 1138 -5.66 -31.11 -13.85
CA SER A 1138 -6.13 -30.71 -15.17
C SER A 1138 -6.04 -31.91 -16.08
N THR A 1139 -7.18 -32.39 -16.59
CA THR A 1139 -7.22 -33.48 -17.56
C THR A 1139 -7.56 -32.94 -18.94
N ASP A 1140 -6.63 -33.06 -19.87
CA ASP A 1140 -6.75 -32.54 -21.24
C ASP A 1140 -7.69 -33.40 -22.13
N PRO A 1141 -8.02 -32.97 -23.37
CA PRO A 1141 -8.89 -33.75 -24.26
C PRO A 1141 -8.39 -35.14 -24.61
N SER A 1142 -7.08 -35.42 -24.49
CA SER A 1142 -6.51 -36.76 -24.70
C SER A 1142 -6.67 -37.69 -23.48
N GLY A 1143 -7.16 -37.15 -22.35
CA GLY A 1143 -7.33 -37.87 -21.10
C GLY A 1143 -6.07 -37.88 -20.23
N ILE A 1144 -5.00 -37.19 -20.63
CA ILE A 1144 -3.79 -37.07 -19.80
C ILE A 1144 -4.09 -36.10 -18.66
N THR A 1145 -3.83 -36.55 -17.43
CA THR A 1145 -4.06 -35.75 -16.23
C THR A 1145 -2.76 -35.23 -15.67
N ALA A 1146 -2.60 -33.90 -15.67
CA ALA A 1146 -1.59 -33.21 -14.89
C ALA A 1146 -2.08 -33.05 -13.45
N TYR A 1147 -1.23 -33.38 -12.49
CA TYR A 1147 -1.47 -33.27 -11.07
C TYR A 1147 -0.60 -32.19 -10.47
N TYR A 1148 -1.17 -31.45 -9.52
CA TYR A 1148 -0.51 -30.36 -8.81
C TYR A 1148 -0.61 -30.64 -7.32
N ASP A 1149 0.51 -31.04 -6.74
CA ASP A 1149 0.61 -31.24 -5.30
C ASP A 1149 1.04 -29.96 -4.63
N TYR A 1150 0.45 -29.70 -3.48
CA TYR A 1150 0.77 -28.55 -2.65
C TYR A 1150 1.32 -29.02 -1.32
N ASP A 1151 2.21 -28.23 -0.73
CA ASP A 1151 2.69 -28.49 0.61
C ASP A 1151 1.63 -28.12 1.69
N SER A 1152 1.97 -28.30 2.96
CA SER A 1152 1.11 -27.91 4.09
C SER A 1152 0.79 -26.42 4.12
N PHE A 1153 1.55 -25.61 3.38
CA PHE A 1153 1.41 -24.16 3.30
C PHE A 1153 0.61 -23.69 2.07
N GLY A 1154 0.06 -24.61 1.27
CA GLY A 1154 -0.74 -24.27 0.10
C GLY A 1154 0.05 -23.69 -1.07
N ARG A 1155 1.35 -23.98 -1.15
CA ARG A 1155 2.26 -23.59 -2.25
C ARG A 1155 2.54 -24.80 -3.13
N LEU A 1156 2.76 -24.58 -4.42
CA LEU A 1156 2.94 -25.66 -5.39
C LEU A 1156 4.24 -26.44 -5.11
N LYS A 1157 4.12 -27.66 -4.58
CA LYS A 1157 5.25 -28.52 -4.24
C LYS A 1157 5.80 -29.25 -5.46
N GLU A 1158 4.92 -29.78 -6.31
CA GLU A 1158 5.31 -30.50 -7.52
C GLU A 1158 4.17 -30.58 -8.54
N THR A 1159 4.55 -30.62 -9.81
CA THR A 1159 3.68 -30.90 -10.95
C THR A 1159 4.12 -32.22 -11.58
N TYR A 1160 3.18 -33.14 -11.81
CA TYR A 1160 3.50 -34.46 -12.34
C TYR A 1160 2.36 -35.06 -13.17
N ILE A 1161 2.68 -36.10 -13.93
CA ILE A 1161 1.72 -36.96 -14.64
C ILE A 1161 1.98 -38.41 -14.25
N TYR A 1162 1.04 -39.31 -14.55
CA TYR A 1162 1.30 -40.75 -14.47
C TYR A 1162 1.52 -41.31 -15.87
N LYS A 1163 2.62 -42.05 -16.05
CA LYS A 1163 2.89 -42.79 -17.28
C LYS A 1163 1.71 -43.71 -17.58
N ASP A 1164 1.26 -43.70 -18.84
CA ASP A 1164 0.12 -44.47 -19.33
C ASP A 1164 -1.19 -44.22 -18.55
N ASN A 1165 -1.30 -43.09 -17.83
CA ASN A 1165 -2.39 -42.76 -16.91
C ASN A 1165 -2.63 -43.78 -15.78
N ILE A 1166 -1.66 -44.63 -15.48
CA ILE A 1166 -1.77 -45.61 -14.39
C ILE A 1166 -1.32 -44.96 -13.08
N VAL A 1167 -2.28 -44.57 -12.24
CA VAL A 1167 -2.06 -43.91 -10.94
C VAL A 1167 -1.33 -44.86 -9.98
N SER A 1168 0.00 -44.78 -9.97
CA SER A 1168 0.86 -45.51 -9.04
C SER A 1168 2.17 -44.77 -8.85
N THR A 1169 2.78 -44.88 -7.67
CA THR A 1169 4.08 -44.24 -7.38
C THR A 1169 5.17 -44.67 -8.37
N ALA A 1170 5.11 -45.91 -8.88
CA ALA A 1170 6.04 -46.43 -9.88
C ALA A 1170 5.92 -45.75 -11.25
N ASN A 1171 4.74 -45.20 -11.58
CA ASN A 1171 4.47 -44.54 -12.85
C ASN A 1171 4.45 -43.01 -12.74
N LYS A 1172 4.69 -42.44 -11.56
CA LYS A 1172 4.74 -40.98 -11.36
C LYS A 1172 5.92 -40.39 -12.13
N GLN A 1173 5.63 -39.50 -13.07
CA GLN A 1173 6.61 -38.73 -13.81
C GLN A 1173 6.50 -37.26 -13.38
N THR A 1174 7.42 -36.83 -12.53
CA THR A 1174 7.50 -35.44 -12.10
C THR A 1174 7.94 -34.57 -13.28
N ILE A 1175 7.08 -33.62 -13.65
CA ILE A 1175 7.38 -32.61 -14.67
C ILE A 1175 8.24 -31.52 -14.05
N GLN A 1176 7.86 -31.08 -12.84
CA GLN A 1176 8.55 -30.01 -12.14
C GLN A 1176 8.41 -30.19 -10.62
N LYS A 1177 9.46 -29.89 -9.87
CA LYS A 1177 9.48 -29.95 -8.40
C LYS A 1177 9.96 -28.62 -7.83
N TYR A 1178 9.35 -28.18 -6.74
CA TYR A 1178 9.70 -26.96 -6.04
C TYR A 1178 10.16 -27.33 -4.63
N ASP A 1179 11.45 -27.16 -4.39
CA ASP A 1179 12.02 -27.34 -3.06
C ASP A 1179 12.12 -25.97 -2.40
N TYR A 1180 11.33 -25.80 -1.34
CA TYR A 1180 11.32 -24.57 -0.58
C TYR A 1180 12.07 -24.79 0.74
N HIS A 1181 13.19 -24.09 0.93
CA HIS A 1181 14.02 -24.24 2.13
C HIS A 1181 13.53 -23.31 3.24
N TYR A 1182 13.30 -23.84 4.45
CA TYR A 1182 12.84 -23.08 5.62
C TYR A 1182 13.78 -23.38 6.79
N GLN A 1183 14.19 -22.37 7.52
CA GLN A 1183 14.90 -22.58 8.79
C GLN A 1183 13.84 -22.94 9.85
N ASN A 1184 13.89 -24.18 10.37
CA ASN A 1184 13.06 -24.81 11.42
C ASN A 1184 12.10 -25.93 11.00
N GLN A 1185 12.38 -26.68 9.92
CA GLN A 1185 11.87 -28.05 9.76
C GLN A 1185 13.00 -29.06 9.87
#